data_AF-A0A7J6IB67-F1
#
_entry.id   AF-A0A7J6IB67-F1
#
_cell.length_a   1.000
_cell.length_b   1.000
_cell.length_c   1.000
_cell.angle_alpha   90.00
_cell.angle_beta   90.00
_cell.angle_gamma   90.00
#
_symmetry.space_group_name_H-M   'P 1'
#
loop_
_entity.id
_entity.type
_entity.pdbx_description
1 polymer ?
#
loop_
_entity_poly.entity_id
_entity_poly.type
_entity_poly.pdbx_seq_one_letter_code
_entity_poly.pdbx_strand_id
1 'polypeptide(L)'
;MFLPFPCVSQAFETKSSISEKYSVMDEGSTARIGLSVYPLHRTKTLHLVRHAEGVHNEAIRRKDPKQYFDAQLTPLGWKQVENLRNDIEKSGLSKKIQLVVTSPLMRTMETAMGVFGGDCSTIENQNSLPFIAGVKLHEKRRSVSEYQSLFPTIDFSLVESNEDILWKPDIRETKDEILVRGQQFFNWLWSRKEEHIAIVTHFIFLFENLKAFTSNHHCHPLVTTETCARKPEDCMSIRLSSELTQLARGTGCNISSKQTISRWFNNCELRSLIIVDKSFRGSFYSSTTNNSKEVSEKDHLPSQVDEKYAQKGVVAAEMITLSPGLASTIYTNTSSTTTSLPFNYHFAPIKFPTSKISLPKSSSSSSSITLISEPDMDATTVGQSLYPLHRSKTIHLVRHAQGVHNVAGDKDHSNYMSYDYFDAQLTPLGWNQVDNLNKHVQACGLHKKVELVIVSPLLRTMQTAVGVFGGGASADGIDVPPLMVANVGNSDRSAITSLNCPPFLAVELCREHLGVHPCDKRRSISEYRPLFPAIDFSLIENDEDVLWTPDVREKNDHVAERGLQFLNWLWTRKEKEIAIVSHSGFLYHTLSAFGNDCHPTVKSEICTHFANCELRSMVIIDRGSIGSDSSTTNYPGKIPHGLDLPSDVAEKKDDTK
;
A
#
# COMPACT_ATOMS: atom_id res chain seq x y z
N MET A 1 -16.82 6.04 74.32
CA MET A 1 -17.91 6.90 73.82
C MET A 1 -17.41 7.53 72.52
N PHE A 2 -18.02 7.17 71.39
CA PHE A 2 -17.98 7.76 70.02
C PHE A 2 -16.66 8.23 69.31
N LEU A 3 -16.60 7.85 68.02
CA LEU A 3 -15.69 8.11 66.87
C LEU A 3 -15.47 9.62 66.52
N PRO A 4 -14.60 10.06 65.54
CA PRO A 4 -14.19 9.38 64.28
C PRO A 4 -12.74 9.57 63.69
N PHE A 5 -12.52 8.82 62.60
CA PHE A 5 -11.44 8.65 61.58
C PHE A 5 -11.06 9.92 60.75
N PRO A 6 -9.94 9.98 59.96
CA PRO A 6 -9.70 9.23 58.69
C PRO A 6 -8.24 8.72 58.44
N CYS A 7 -8.06 7.51 57.90
CA CYS A 7 -7.84 7.14 56.48
C CYS A 7 -6.45 7.51 55.90
N VAL A 8 -5.60 6.50 55.69
CA VAL A 8 -4.58 6.49 54.62
C VAL A 8 -4.53 5.07 54.03
N SER A 9 -5.14 4.91 52.86
CA SER A 9 -4.93 3.78 51.96
C SER A 9 -3.67 4.04 51.12
N GLN A 10 -2.63 3.23 51.27
CA GLN A 10 -1.55 3.17 50.30
C GLN A 10 -2.06 2.46 49.04
N ALA A 11 -2.24 3.21 47.96
CA ALA A 11 -2.39 2.67 46.63
C ALA A 11 -1.03 2.10 46.18
N PHE A 12 -0.97 0.79 45.92
CA PHE A 12 0.13 0.18 45.18
C PHE A 12 -0.06 0.51 43.69
N GLU A 13 0.71 1.47 43.17
CA GLU A 13 0.93 1.61 41.73
C GLU A 13 1.90 0.51 41.28
N THR A 14 1.39 -0.64 40.83
CA THR A 14 2.19 -1.56 40.01
C THR A 14 2.10 -1.11 38.56
N LYS A 15 2.95 -0.15 38.16
CA LYS A 15 3.32 0.00 36.75
C LYS A 15 4.12 -1.25 36.35
N SER A 16 3.45 -2.22 35.73
CA SER A 16 4.11 -3.30 35.00
C SER A 16 4.79 -2.66 33.78
N SER A 17 6.05 -2.24 33.93
CA SER A 17 6.80 -1.59 32.86
C SER A 17 7.04 -2.57 31.72
N ILE A 18 6.44 -2.29 30.56
CA ILE A 18 6.86 -2.86 29.29
C ILE A 18 8.33 -2.44 29.09
N SER A 19 9.22 -3.43 29.02
CA SER A 19 10.69 -3.37 28.93
C SER A 19 11.31 -2.20 28.14
N GLU A 20 12.50 -1.77 28.59
CA GLU A 20 13.44 -0.89 27.84
C GLU A 20 13.72 -1.40 26.41
N LYS A 21 13.66 -2.72 26.15
CA LYS A 21 13.86 -3.33 24.83
C LYS A 21 12.82 -2.89 23.78
N TYR A 22 11.65 -2.43 24.23
CA TYR A 22 10.60 -1.86 23.36
C TYR A 22 10.53 -0.33 23.45
N SER A 23 11.29 0.29 24.35
CA SER A 23 11.27 1.73 24.57
C SER A 23 12.01 2.46 23.45
N VAL A 24 11.27 3.27 22.69
CA VAL A 24 11.82 4.26 21.74
C VAL A 24 11.36 5.67 22.12
N MET A 25 10.61 5.83 23.21
CA MET A 25 10.08 7.13 23.62
C MET A 25 10.21 7.34 25.12
N ASP A 26 10.73 8.53 25.46
CA ASP A 26 10.83 9.08 26.80
C ASP A 26 9.44 9.14 27.47
N GLU A 27 9.37 8.74 28.74
CA GLU A 27 8.15 8.68 29.56
C GLU A 27 7.60 10.11 29.81
N GLY A 28 7.00 10.71 28.80
CA GLY A 28 6.48 12.07 28.90
C GLY A 28 6.05 12.71 27.58
N SER A 29 6.38 12.12 26.43
CA SER A 29 5.92 12.61 25.13
C SER A 29 4.85 11.70 24.54
N THR A 30 3.58 12.06 24.76
CA THR A 30 2.46 11.67 23.87
C THR A 30 2.59 12.38 22.52
N ALA A 31 3.76 12.28 21.89
CA ALA A 31 4.00 12.76 20.55
C ALA A 31 3.10 11.94 19.61
N ARG A 32 2.03 12.58 19.13
CA ARG A 32 1.11 12.02 18.13
C ARG A 32 1.93 11.38 17.01
N ILE A 33 1.73 10.08 16.85
CA ILE A 33 2.50 9.21 15.98
C ILE A 33 2.36 9.67 14.52
N GLY A 34 3.48 9.78 13.83
CA GLY A 34 3.56 10.11 12.41
C GLY A 34 3.20 8.93 11.48
N LEU A 35 2.88 7.75 12.00
CA LEU A 35 2.55 6.59 11.18
C LEU A 35 1.12 6.65 10.62
N SER A 36 0.88 5.92 9.54
CA SER A 36 -0.44 5.71 8.97
C SER A 36 -0.56 4.35 8.33
N VAL A 37 -1.77 3.80 8.36
CA VAL A 37 -2.04 2.45 7.89
C VAL A 37 -3.10 2.50 6.80
N TYR A 38 -2.84 1.81 5.69
CA TYR A 38 -3.76 1.71 4.57
C TYR A 38 -3.85 0.28 4.06
N PRO A 39 -5.00 -0.19 3.56
CA PRO A 39 -5.09 -1.50 2.91
C PRO A 39 -4.17 -1.58 1.68
N LEU A 40 -3.42 -2.68 1.55
CA LEU A 40 -2.40 -2.83 0.49
C LEU A 40 -2.99 -2.72 -0.92
N HIS A 41 -4.19 -3.28 -1.15
CA HIS A 41 -4.87 -3.24 -2.44
C HIS A 41 -5.32 -1.83 -2.87
N ARG A 42 -5.24 -0.84 -1.97
CA ARG A 42 -5.45 0.59 -2.26
C ARG A 42 -4.13 1.32 -2.49
N THR A 43 -3.08 0.62 -2.91
CA THR A 43 -1.77 1.21 -3.16
C THR A 43 -1.17 0.76 -4.48
N LYS A 44 -0.30 1.59 -5.06
CA LYS A 44 0.60 1.23 -6.16
C LYS A 44 1.98 1.83 -5.90
N THR A 45 3.01 1.16 -6.39
CA THR A 45 4.40 1.64 -6.37
C THR A 45 4.76 2.23 -7.72
N LEU A 46 5.21 3.49 -7.72
CA LEU A 46 5.60 4.24 -8.90
C LEU A 46 7.11 4.46 -8.91
N HIS A 47 7.79 4.09 -9.99
CA HIS A 47 9.21 4.34 -10.22
C HIS A 47 9.37 5.44 -11.26
N LEU A 48 9.51 6.68 -10.80
CA LEU A 48 9.55 7.87 -11.64
C LEU A 48 10.97 8.12 -12.15
N VAL A 49 11.16 8.17 -13.46
CA VAL A 49 12.43 8.42 -14.13
C VAL A 49 12.33 9.68 -14.99
N ARG A 50 13.22 10.64 -14.76
CA ARG A 50 13.41 11.74 -15.73
C ARG A 50 14.30 11.22 -16.87
N HIS A 51 13.96 11.55 -18.11
CA HIS A 51 14.80 11.20 -19.26
C HIS A 51 16.28 11.59 -19.07
N ALA A 52 17.18 10.79 -19.65
CA ALA A 52 18.60 11.10 -19.70
C ALA A 52 18.88 12.33 -20.57
N GLU A 53 20.11 12.82 -20.55
CA GLU A 53 20.49 14.02 -21.29
C GLU A 53 20.24 13.89 -22.80
N GLY A 54 19.40 14.78 -23.34
CA GLY A 54 19.17 14.92 -24.78
C GLY A 54 19.99 16.05 -25.39
N VAL A 55 20.16 16.05 -26.72
CA VAL A 55 20.90 17.10 -27.44
C VAL A 55 20.34 18.50 -27.17
N HIS A 56 19.03 18.63 -26.89
CA HIS A 56 18.43 19.91 -26.46
C HIS A 56 18.97 20.40 -25.10
N ASN A 57 19.21 19.49 -24.13
CA ASN A 57 19.78 19.87 -22.83
C ASN A 57 21.20 20.40 -22.99
N GLU A 58 22.00 19.71 -23.82
CA GLU A 58 23.35 20.12 -24.15
C GLU A 58 23.37 21.48 -24.88
N ALA A 59 22.49 21.67 -25.86
CA ALA A 59 22.35 22.91 -26.62
C ALA A 59 22.03 24.11 -25.71
N ILE A 60 21.08 23.96 -24.79
CA ILE A 60 20.74 25.01 -23.82
C ILE A 60 21.93 25.35 -22.94
N ARG A 61 22.66 24.35 -22.41
CA ARG A 61 23.85 24.61 -21.58
C ARG A 61 24.95 25.32 -22.36
N ARG A 62 25.06 25.07 -23.67
CA ARG A 62 26.02 25.72 -24.56
C ARG A 62 25.52 27.05 -25.13
N LYS A 63 24.28 27.47 -24.83
CA LYS A 63 23.60 28.59 -25.49
C LYS A 63 23.61 28.48 -27.03
N ASP A 64 23.48 27.25 -27.54
CA ASP A 64 23.41 26.98 -28.98
C ASP A 64 22.02 27.41 -29.51
N PRO A 65 21.95 28.32 -30.51
CA PRO A 65 20.68 28.78 -31.07
C PRO A 65 19.97 27.73 -31.92
N LYS A 66 20.61 26.60 -32.23
CA LYS A 66 20.05 25.56 -33.08
C LYS A 66 18.81 24.93 -32.43
N GLN A 67 17.73 24.89 -33.20
CA GLN A 67 16.56 24.10 -32.85
C GLN A 67 16.77 22.64 -33.27
N TYR A 68 16.57 21.72 -32.34
CA TYR A 68 16.62 20.29 -32.59
C TYR A 68 15.20 19.78 -32.72
N PHE A 69 14.87 19.04 -33.77
CA PHE A 69 13.58 18.35 -33.87
C PHE A 69 13.66 17.04 -33.11
N ASP A 70 12.67 16.78 -32.24
CA ASP A 70 12.52 15.54 -31.46
C ASP A 70 13.87 15.00 -30.93
N ALA A 71 14.48 15.78 -30.04
CA ALA A 71 15.86 15.63 -29.63
C ALA A 71 16.18 14.22 -29.07
N GLN A 72 17.15 13.55 -29.69
CA GLN A 72 17.75 12.28 -29.24
C GLN A 72 18.70 12.46 -28.03
N LEU A 73 19.08 11.36 -27.38
CA LEU A 73 20.09 11.32 -26.33
C LEU A 73 21.49 11.70 -26.83
N THR A 74 22.26 12.37 -25.97
CA THR A 74 23.70 12.60 -26.20
C THR A 74 24.51 11.35 -25.85
N PRO A 75 25.81 11.25 -26.24
CA PRO A 75 26.69 10.20 -25.73
C PRO A 75 26.73 10.14 -24.19
N LEU A 76 26.64 11.31 -23.53
CA LEU A 76 26.53 11.38 -22.07
C LEU A 76 25.19 10.85 -21.57
N GLY A 77 24.09 11.17 -22.27
CA GLY A 77 22.76 10.61 -21.98
C GLY A 77 22.75 9.08 -22.03
N TRP A 78 23.38 8.48 -23.05
CA TRP A 78 23.54 7.03 -23.13
C TRP A 78 24.37 6.45 -21.98
N LYS A 79 25.42 7.17 -21.53
CA LYS A 79 26.17 6.73 -20.35
C LYS A 79 25.33 6.78 -19.07
N GLN A 80 24.48 7.81 -18.92
CA GLN A 80 23.55 7.90 -17.79
C GLN A 80 22.56 6.74 -17.78
N VAL A 81 22.00 6.40 -18.94
CA VAL A 81 21.12 5.24 -19.15
C VAL A 81 21.79 3.94 -18.73
N GLU A 82 23.02 3.68 -19.18
CA GLU A 82 23.78 2.48 -18.82
C GLU A 82 23.97 2.36 -17.30
N ASN A 83 24.31 3.47 -16.63
CA ASN A 83 24.51 3.45 -15.18
C ASN A 83 23.21 3.19 -14.41
N LEU A 84 22.10 3.80 -14.84
CA LEU A 84 20.80 3.54 -14.22
C LEU A 84 20.36 2.09 -14.44
N ARG A 85 20.55 1.53 -15.64
CA ARG A 85 20.28 0.11 -15.92
C ARG A 85 21.04 -0.79 -14.94
N ASN A 86 22.35 -0.56 -14.81
CA ASN A 86 23.21 -1.36 -13.91
C ASN A 86 22.76 -1.27 -12.44
N ASP A 87 22.31 -0.10 -11.98
CA ASP A 87 21.80 0.08 -10.62
C ASP A 87 20.45 -0.65 -10.39
N ILE A 88 19.55 -0.59 -11.37
CA ILE A 88 18.27 -1.30 -11.35
C ILE A 88 18.46 -2.81 -11.37
N GLU A 89 19.39 -3.32 -12.18
CA GLU A 89 19.74 -4.75 -12.21
C GLU A 89 20.35 -5.20 -10.87
N LYS A 90 21.31 -4.41 -10.33
CA LYS A 90 21.98 -4.71 -9.06
C LYS A 90 21.02 -4.69 -7.87
N SER A 91 20.05 -3.78 -7.84
CA SER A 91 19.03 -3.70 -6.80
C SER A 91 17.94 -4.77 -6.94
N GLY A 92 17.88 -5.48 -8.07
CA GLY A 92 16.82 -6.43 -8.40
C GLY A 92 15.48 -5.76 -8.71
N LEU A 93 15.46 -4.44 -8.88
CA LEU A 93 14.24 -3.68 -9.17
C LEU A 93 13.65 -4.05 -10.54
N SER A 94 14.47 -4.44 -11.51
CA SER A 94 14.01 -4.90 -12.84
C SER A 94 12.98 -6.03 -12.75
N LYS A 95 13.15 -6.95 -11.80
CA LYS A 95 12.25 -8.11 -11.60
C LYS A 95 10.90 -7.74 -10.97
N LYS A 96 10.78 -6.53 -10.41
CA LYS A 96 9.54 -6.06 -9.76
C LYS A 96 8.67 -5.26 -10.71
N ILE A 97 9.26 -4.60 -11.70
CA ILE A 97 8.53 -3.71 -12.63
C ILE A 97 7.65 -4.56 -13.55
N GLN A 98 6.36 -4.25 -13.59
CA GLN A 98 5.36 -4.97 -14.38
C GLN A 98 4.97 -4.21 -15.65
N LEU A 99 5.11 -2.88 -15.63
CA LEU A 99 4.79 -1.99 -16.74
C LEU A 99 5.76 -0.82 -16.74
N VAL A 100 6.28 -0.49 -17.92
CA VAL A 100 7.01 0.76 -18.17
C VAL A 100 6.14 1.63 -19.04
N VAL A 101 5.87 2.86 -18.59
CA VAL A 101 5.14 3.86 -19.35
C VAL A 101 6.08 4.98 -19.74
N THR A 102 6.11 5.35 -21.02
CA THR A 102 6.98 6.41 -21.53
C THR A 102 6.20 7.51 -22.23
N SER A 103 6.72 8.73 -22.17
CA SER A 103 6.29 9.85 -23.00
C SER A 103 6.70 9.64 -24.48
N PRO A 104 5.91 10.09 -25.47
CA PRO A 104 6.17 9.92 -26.92
C PRO A 104 7.20 10.89 -27.50
N LEU A 105 8.33 11.10 -26.83
CA LEU A 105 9.48 11.84 -27.37
C LEU A 105 10.71 10.93 -27.45
N MET A 106 11.56 11.16 -28.45
CA MET A 106 12.73 10.32 -28.74
C MET A 106 13.54 10.00 -27.49
N ARG A 107 14.02 11.05 -26.79
CA ARG A 107 14.81 10.92 -25.55
C ARG A 107 14.16 10.09 -24.44
N THR A 108 12.83 10.17 -24.26
CA THR A 108 12.15 9.40 -23.21
C THR A 108 12.04 7.94 -23.61
N MET A 109 11.74 7.65 -24.88
CA MET A 109 11.71 6.29 -25.41
C MET A 109 13.10 5.65 -25.43
N GLU A 110 14.13 6.37 -25.87
CA GLU A 110 15.53 5.92 -25.79
C GLU A 110 15.95 5.66 -24.34
N THR A 111 15.57 6.52 -23.40
CA THR A 111 15.82 6.28 -21.96
C THR A 111 15.06 5.04 -21.49
N ALA A 112 13.78 4.89 -21.83
CA ALA A 112 12.96 3.76 -21.37
C ALA A 112 13.47 2.43 -21.93
N MET A 113 13.70 2.34 -23.23
CA MET A 113 14.29 1.17 -23.89
C MET A 113 15.71 0.90 -23.37
N GLY A 114 16.49 1.95 -23.23
CA GLY A 114 17.85 1.90 -22.72
C GLY A 114 17.92 1.47 -21.26
N VAL A 115 16.91 1.70 -20.42
CA VAL A 115 16.95 1.29 -19.01
C VAL A 115 16.23 -0.05 -18.81
N PHE A 116 15.13 -0.31 -19.51
CA PHE A 116 14.20 -1.40 -19.21
C PHE A 116 13.97 -2.41 -20.35
N GLY A 117 14.50 -2.18 -21.55
CA GLY A 117 14.16 -2.95 -22.77
C GLY A 117 14.61 -4.41 -22.84
N GLY A 118 15.18 -4.98 -21.76
CA GLY A 118 15.60 -6.39 -21.69
C GLY A 118 14.54 -7.31 -21.07
N ASP A 119 14.23 -7.09 -19.79
CA ASP A 119 13.44 -8.01 -18.96
C ASP A 119 11.97 -7.59 -18.76
N CYS A 120 11.55 -6.42 -19.26
CA CYS A 120 10.21 -5.88 -19.00
C CYS A 120 9.18 -6.43 -19.99
N SER A 121 8.06 -6.97 -19.48
CA SER A 121 7.03 -7.64 -20.28
C SER A 121 6.26 -6.71 -21.23
N THR A 122 6.16 -5.40 -20.91
CA THR A 122 5.46 -4.42 -21.75
C THR A 122 6.02 -3.00 -21.54
N ILE A 123 6.29 -2.29 -22.64
CA ILE A 123 6.54 -0.83 -22.64
C ILE A 123 5.38 -0.18 -23.39
N GLU A 124 4.54 0.58 -22.67
CA GLU A 124 3.41 1.31 -23.24
C GLU A 124 3.74 2.81 -23.40
N ASN A 125 3.32 3.40 -24.50
CA ASN A 125 3.43 4.82 -24.75
C ASN A 125 2.09 5.51 -24.52
N GLN A 126 2.04 6.58 -23.73
CA GLN A 126 0.78 7.16 -23.27
C GLN A 126 0.68 8.68 -23.51
N ASN A 127 -0.40 9.12 -24.16
CA ASN A 127 -0.64 10.53 -24.56
C ASN A 127 -0.92 11.53 -23.45
N SER A 128 -1.23 11.06 -22.24
CA SER A 128 -1.39 11.91 -21.05
C SER A 128 -0.05 12.09 -20.31
N LEU A 129 1.03 11.39 -20.70
CA LEU A 129 2.41 11.63 -20.26
C LEU A 129 3.26 12.67 -21.02
N PRO A 130 2.80 13.51 -21.97
CA PRO A 130 3.69 14.36 -22.71
C PRO A 130 4.23 15.52 -21.88
N PHE A 131 5.33 16.05 -22.35
CA PHE A 131 5.95 17.30 -21.91
C PHE A 131 4.97 18.50 -22.10
N ILE A 132 5.37 19.71 -21.68
CA ILE A 132 4.66 20.94 -22.07
C ILE A 132 4.43 20.93 -23.59
N ALA A 133 3.22 20.79 -24.06
CA ALA A 133 2.97 20.88 -25.51
C ALA A 133 3.21 22.33 -25.99
N GLY A 134 4.01 22.57 -27.03
CA GLY A 134 4.12 23.92 -27.59
C GLY A 134 5.37 24.28 -28.38
N VAL A 135 5.52 25.58 -28.63
CA VAL A 135 6.40 26.32 -29.56
C VAL A 135 7.77 25.70 -29.93
N LYS A 136 8.48 25.01 -29.03
CA LYS A 136 9.86 24.58 -29.33
C LYS A 136 9.89 23.29 -30.16
N LEU A 137 10.71 23.27 -31.20
CA LEU A 137 10.77 22.14 -32.13
C LEU A 137 11.25 20.81 -31.51
N HIS A 138 12.02 20.86 -30.41
CA HIS A 138 12.48 19.65 -29.69
C HIS A 138 11.40 19.00 -28.81
N GLU A 139 10.24 19.64 -28.75
CA GLU A 139 9.05 19.23 -28.02
C GLU A 139 7.98 18.68 -28.97
N LYS A 140 8.22 18.78 -30.30
CA LYS A 140 7.40 18.17 -31.33
C LYS A 140 7.84 16.73 -31.55
N ARG A 141 6.93 15.76 -31.40
CA ARG A 141 7.23 14.36 -31.71
C ARG A 141 7.23 14.08 -33.21
N ARG A 142 7.90 13.00 -33.60
CA ARG A 142 7.74 12.37 -34.92
C ARG A 142 6.40 11.69 -35.06
N SER A 143 6.08 11.31 -36.29
CA SER A 143 4.88 10.51 -36.57
C SER A 143 4.93 9.13 -35.87
N VAL A 144 3.76 8.56 -35.58
CA VAL A 144 3.69 7.22 -34.94
C VAL A 144 4.29 6.17 -35.85
N SER A 145 4.07 6.26 -37.17
CA SER A 145 4.65 5.34 -38.15
C SER A 145 6.20 5.36 -38.16
N GLU A 146 6.82 6.54 -38.03
CA GLU A 146 8.27 6.64 -37.85
C GLU A 146 8.72 5.98 -36.54
N TYR A 147 8.01 6.24 -35.44
CA TYR A 147 8.36 5.66 -34.15
C TYR A 147 8.18 4.15 -34.09
N GLN A 148 7.14 3.58 -34.70
CA GLN A 148 6.95 2.14 -34.80
C GLN A 148 8.11 1.47 -35.54
N SER A 149 8.71 2.17 -36.51
CA SER A 149 9.89 1.69 -37.23
C SER A 149 11.15 1.72 -36.36
N LEU A 150 11.29 2.73 -35.50
CA LEU A 150 12.45 2.91 -34.62
C LEU A 150 12.38 2.10 -33.32
N PHE A 151 11.16 1.90 -32.79
CA PHE A 151 10.88 1.29 -31.50
C PHE A 151 9.78 0.21 -31.66
N PRO A 152 10.06 -0.89 -32.38
CA PRO A 152 9.05 -1.90 -32.72
C PRO A 152 8.46 -2.62 -31.49
N THR A 153 9.12 -2.53 -30.34
CA THR A 153 8.69 -3.16 -29.08
C THR A 153 7.86 -2.25 -28.19
N ILE A 154 7.71 -0.97 -28.53
CA ILE A 154 6.87 -0.03 -27.77
C ILE A 154 5.44 -0.08 -28.32
N ASP A 155 4.47 -0.22 -27.43
CA ASP A 155 3.06 -0.10 -27.81
C ASP A 155 2.65 1.37 -27.93
N PHE A 156 2.24 1.78 -29.14
CA PHE A 156 1.72 3.11 -29.44
C PHE A 156 0.18 3.16 -29.52
N SER A 157 -0.53 2.10 -29.10
CA SER A 157 -2.00 2.02 -29.18
C SER A 157 -2.73 3.13 -28.41
N LEU A 158 -2.09 3.69 -27.38
CA LEU A 158 -2.64 4.81 -26.61
C LEU A 158 -2.27 6.18 -27.22
N VAL A 159 -1.61 6.21 -28.38
CA VAL A 159 -1.34 7.42 -29.16
C VAL A 159 -2.47 7.70 -30.15
N GLU A 160 -3.19 8.81 -29.98
CA GLU A 160 -4.50 9.08 -30.57
C GLU A 160 -4.43 9.40 -32.07
N SER A 161 -3.30 9.91 -32.54
CA SER A 161 -3.11 10.39 -33.90
C SER A 161 -1.75 9.98 -34.44
N ASN A 162 -1.60 9.85 -35.76
CA ASN A 162 -0.27 9.63 -36.35
C ASN A 162 0.63 10.85 -36.14
N GLU A 163 0.09 12.05 -36.33
CA GLU A 163 0.80 13.33 -36.18
C GLU A 163 0.73 13.88 -34.75
N ASP A 164 1.66 14.76 -34.38
CA ASP A 164 1.63 15.45 -33.08
C ASP A 164 0.55 16.54 -33.03
N ILE A 165 -0.65 16.17 -32.57
CA ILE A 165 -1.79 17.09 -32.44
C ILE A 165 -1.71 17.97 -31.19
N LEU A 166 -0.94 17.53 -30.18
CA LEU A 166 -0.79 18.25 -28.92
C LEU A 166 0.19 19.42 -29.09
N TRP A 167 1.27 19.23 -29.84
CA TRP A 167 2.21 20.29 -30.17
C TRP A 167 1.55 21.38 -31.03
N LYS A 168 1.66 22.63 -30.57
CA LYS A 168 1.22 23.83 -31.30
C LYS A 168 2.42 24.74 -31.57
N PRO A 169 2.54 25.32 -32.78
CA PRO A 169 3.68 26.18 -33.11
C PRO A 169 3.70 27.50 -32.33
N ASP A 170 2.54 28.02 -31.91
CA ASP A 170 2.42 29.38 -31.37
C ASP A 170 1.95 29.41 -29.91
N ILE A 171 1.54 28.27 -29.36
CA ILE A 171 0.92 28.18 -28.03
C ILE A 171 1.72 27.20 -27.20
N ARG A 172 2.04 27.62 -25.97
CA ARG A 172 2.68 26.79 -24.96
C ARG A 172 1.64 26.37 -23.93
N GLU A 173 1.61 25.08 -23.60
CA GLU A 173 0.76 24.50 -22.57
C GLU A 173 1.01 25.20 -21.22
N THR A 174 -0.09 25.55 -20.56
CA THR A 174 -0.13 26.21 -19.27
C THR A 174 0.06 25.21 -18.14
N LYS A 175 0.32 25.71 -16.92
CA LYS A 175 0.42 24.85 -15.73
C LYS A 175 -0.88 24.11 -15.43
N ASP A 176 -2.01 24.77 -15.59
CA ASP A 176 -3.31 24.17 -15.29
C ASP A 176 -3.63 23.03 -16.28
N GLU A 177 -3.29 23.21 -17.56
CA GLU A 177 -3.41 22.14 -18.56
C GLU A 177 -2.52 20.93 -18.23
N ILE A 178 -1.28 21.15 -17.78
CA ILE A 178 -0.38 20.07 -17.31
C ILE A 178 -0.98 19.32 -16.12
N LEU A 179 -1.61 20.02 -15.17
CA LEU A 179 -2.24 19.42 -14.00
C LEU A 179 -3.50 18.62 -14.37
N VAL A 180 -4.35 19.15 -15.24
CA VAL A 180 -5.53 18.43 -15.77
C VAL A 180 -5.11 17.14 -16.46
N ARG A 181 -4.08 17.22 -17.31
CA ARG A 181 -3.56 16.06 -18.03
C ARG A 181 -2.88 15.06 -17.10
N GLY A 182 -2.13 15.54 -16.11
CA GLY A 182 -1.56 14.70 -15.07
C GLY A 182 -2.64 13.98 -14.25
N GLN A 183 -3.74 14.65 -13.91
CA GLN A 183 -4.88 14.01 -13.25
C GLN A 183 -5.48 12.89 -14.11
N GLN A 184 -5.68 13.12 -15.40
CA GLN A 184 -6.15 12.07 -16.33
C GLN A 184 -5.18 10.88 -16.34
N PHE A 185 -3.87 11.16 -16.38
CA PHE A 185 -2.83 10.14 -16.32
C PHE A 185 -2.88 9.32 -15.02
N PHE A 186 -2.95 9.95 -13.85
CA PHE A 186 -3.01 9.22 -12.57
C PHE A 186 -4.32 8.45 -12.39
N ASN A 187 -5.44 8.93 -12.95
CA ASN A 187 -6.69 8.17 -13.01
C ASN A 187 -6.56 6.92 -13.89
N TRP A 188 -5.97 7.06 -15.08
CA TRP A 188 -5.68 5.92 -15.96
C TRP A 188 -4.70 4.95 -15.29
N LEU A 189 -3.66 5.46 -14.63
CA LEU A 189 -2.71 4.63 -13.90
C LEU A 189 -3.41 3.85 -12.78
N TRP A 190 -4.41 4.44 -12.13
CA TRP A 190 -5.18 3.75 -11.10
C TRP A 190 -6.03 2.59 -11.64
N SER A 191 -6.53 2.69 -12.88
CA SER A 191 -7.32 1.60 -13.49
C SER A 191 -6.46 0.43 -13.97
N ARG A 192 -5.13 0.58 -13.97
CA ARG A 192 -4.19 -0.49 -14.30
C ARG A 192 -4.21 -1.59 -13.24
N LYS A 193 -4.05 -2.83 -13.68
CA LYS A 193 -3.90 -4.01 -12.79
C LYS A 193 -2.52 -4.08 -12.15
N GLU A 194 -1.53 -3.44 -12.79
CA GLU A 194 -0.14 -3.45 -12.37
C GLU A 194 0.05 -2.65 -11.07
N GLU A 195 0.85 -3.19 -10.17
CA GLU A 195 1.18 -2.64 -8.85
C GLU A 195 2.51 -1.89 -8.87
N HIS A 196 3.48 -2.34 -9.67
CA HIS A 196 4.81 -1.74 -9.80
C HIS A 196 5.01 -1.19 -11.21
N ILE A 197 4.92 0.14 -11.33
CA ILE A 197 4.89 0.83 -12.63
C ILE A 197 6.06 1.80 -12.72
N ALA A 198 6.91 1.65 -13.73
CA ALA A 198 7.93 2.62 -14.06
C ALA A 198 7.38 3.67 -15.02
N ILE A 199 7.71 4.95 -14.78
CA ILE A 199 7.24 6.07 -15.60
C ILE A 199 8.45 6.88 -16.05
N VAL A 200 8.74 6.86 -17.35
CA VAL A 200 9.84 7.62 -17.96
C VAL A 200 9.28 8.86 -18.65
N THR A 201 9.54 10.02 -18.07
CA THR A 201 8.94 11.28 -18.53
C THR A 201 9.88 12.48 -18.27
N HIS A 202 9.32 13.68 -18.30
CA HIS A 202 10.04 14.94 -18.29
C HIS A 202 9.97 15.63 -16.93
N PHE A 203 10.95 16.48 -16.67
CA PHE A 203 11.07 17.20 -15.40
C PHE A 203 9.80 17.97 -15.02
N ILE A 204 9.26 18.79 -15.92
CA ILE A 204 8.16 19.70 -15.58
C ILE A 204 6.87 18.95 -15.25
N PHE A 205 6.57 17.87 -15.99
CA PHE A 205 5.42 17.02 -15.74
C PHE A 205 5.51 16.40 -14.34
N LEU A 206 6.67 15.84 -13.99
CA LEU A 206 6.91 15.31 -12.64
C LEU A 206 6.80 16.41 -11.59
N PHE A 207 7.45 17.54 -11.80
CA PHE A 207 7.53 18.63 -10.82
C PHE A 207 6.16 19.21 -10.48
N GLU A 208 5.39 19.64 -11.47
CA GLU A 208 4.09 20.31 -11.24
C GLU A 208 3.08 19.32 -10.65
N ASN A 209 3.01 18.08 -11.15
CA ASN A 209 2.09 17.08 -10.61
C ASN A 209 2.45 16.64 -9.19
N LEU A 210 3.73 16.34 -8.91
CA LEU A 210 4.16 15.99 -7.56
C LEU A 210 3.94 17.13 -6.57
N LYS A 211 4.13 18.38 -7.02
CA LYS A 211 3.81 19.56 -6.21
C LYS A 211 2.32 19.63 -5.88
N ALA A 212 1.43 19.36 -6.83
CA ALA A 212 -0.01 19.32 -6.60
C ALA A 212 -0.40 18.29 -5.52
N PHE A 213 0.16 17.07 -5.57
CA PHE A 213 -0.06 16.05 -4.53
C PHE A 213 0.38 16.50 -3.13
N THR A 214 1.46 17.29 -3.04
CA THR A 214 1.95 17.81 -1.74
C THR A 214 1.22 19.06 -1.24
N SER A 215 0.51 19.76 -2.13
CA SER A 215 -0.23 21.00 -1.84
C SER A 215 -1.67 20.73 -1.40
N ASN A 216 -2.30 19.66 -1.91
CA ASN A 216 -3.69 19.29 -1.61
C ASN A 216 -3.90 18.59 -0.25
N HIS A 217 -2.88 18.49 0.60
CA HIS A 217 -3.10 18.11 1.99
C HIS A 217 -3.52 19.35 2.77
N HIS A 218 -4.81 19.43 3.11
CA HIS A 218 -5.34 20.32 4.14
C HIS A 218 -4.57 20.12 5.46
N CYS A 219 -3.43 20.78 5.57
CA CYS A 219 -3.11 21.48 6.80
C CYS A 219 -4.08 22.67 6.82
N HIS A 220 -4.88 22.78 7.87
CA HIS A 220 -5.81 23.87 8.11
C HIS A 220 -5.26 25.22 7.61
N PRO A 221 -6.01 26.00 6.80
CA PRO A 221 -5.62 27.37 6.49
C PRO A 221 -5.86 28.19 7.77
N LEU A 222 -4.81 28.49 8.50
CA LEU A 222 -4.83 29.63 9.41
C LEU A 222 -3.97 30.71 8.78
N VAL A 223 -4.68 31.76 8.37
CA VAL A 223 -4.21 33.11 8.06
C VAL A 223 -3.50 33.30 6.72
N THR A 224 -4.28 33.68 5.70
CA THR A 224 -3.90 34.81 4.85
C THR A 224 -5.13 35.69 4.59
N THR A 225 -5.50 36.49 5.58
CA THR A 225 -6.14 37.77 5.30
C THR A 225 -5.07 38.85 5.38
N GLU A 226 -5.10 39.73 4.39
CA GLU A 226 -4.53 41.08 4.35
C GLU A 226 -3.10 41.27 3.80
N THR A 227 -3.10 41.79 2.57
CA THR A 227 -2.33 42.96 2.12
C THR A 227 -0.79 42.89 2.20
N CYS A 228 -0.15 42.77 1.04
CA CYS A 228 1.03 43.59 0.79
C CYS A 228 1.14 43.93 -0.70
N ALA A 229 0.60 45.09 -1.04
CA ALA A 229 1.02 45.81 -2.23
C ALA A 229 2.45 46.30 -1.99
N ARG A 230 3.44 45.66 -2.63
CA ARG A 230 4.77 46.25 -2.90
C ARG A 230 5.44 45.54 -4.07
N LYS A 231 6.11 46.33 -4.90
CA LYS A 231 6.63 45.96 -6.23
C LYS A 231 7.81 44.96 -6.14
N PRO A 232 8.08 44.20 -7.23
CA PRO A 232 8.95 43.01 -7.21
C PRO A 232 10.46 43.29 -7.27
N GLU A 233 10.94 44.49 -6.95
CA GLU A 233 12.33 44.88 -7.20
C GLU A 233 13.28 44.62 -5.99
N ASP A 234 12.74 44.39 -4.78
CA ASP A 234 13.54 44.43 -3.54
C ASP A 234 13.86 43.06 -2.89
N CYS A 235 13.58 41.92 -3.53
CA CYS A 235 13.86 40.60 -2.95
C CYS A 235 15.23 40.02 -3.38
N MET A 236 16.32 40.61 -2.88
CA MET A 236 17.60 39.89 -2.71
C MET A 236 17.88 39.64 -1.23
N SER A 237 18.10 38.36 -0.91
CA SER A 237 18.43 37.79 0.39
C SER A 237 17.26 37.68 1.39
N ILE A 238 16.74 36.45 1.56
CA ILE A 238 16.07 36.07 2.80
C ILE A 238 16.81 34.86 3.34
N ARG A 239 17.63 35.12 4.37
CA ARG A 239 18.07 34.11 5.33
C ARG A 239 16.82 33.56 6.01
N LEU A 240 16.70 32.23 6.06
CA LEU A 240 15.69 31.52 6.84
C LEU A 240 15.74 32.02 8.29
N SER A 241 14.69 32.72 8.74
CA SER A 241 14.55 33.11 10.15
C SER A 241 14.02 31.93 10.96
N SER A 242 14.50 31.84 12.20
CA SER A 242 14.25 30.79 13.20
C SER A 242 12.79 30.68 13.67
N GLU A 243 11.88 31.50 13.17
CA GLU A 243 10.48 31.56 13.62
C GLU A 243 9.56 30.59 12.84
N LEU A 244 9.89 30.24 11.59
CA LEU A 244 9.15 29.22 10.83
C LEU A 244 9.32 27.79 11.38
N THR A 245 10.37 27.56 12.19
CA THR A 245 10.64 26.25 12.80
C THR A 245 9.78 25.97 14.04
N GLN A 246 9.23 27.00 14.69
CA GLN A 246 8.39 26.82 15.88
C GLN A 246 6.91 26.56 15.55
N LEU A 247 6.35 27.17 14.50
CA LEU A 247 4.94 26.96 14.13
C LEU A 247 4.65 25.59 13.47
N ALA A 248 5.66 24.95 12.87
CA ALA A 248 5.53 23.63 12.24
C ALA A 248 5.36 22.46 13.24
N ARG A 249 5.53 22.70 14.54
CA ARG A 249 5.38 21.67 15.58
C ARG A 249 3.92 21.30 15.89
N GLY A 250 2.94 22.09 15.42
CA GLY A 250 1.52 21.90 15.73
C GLY A 250 0.69 21.08 14.72
N THR A 251 1.18 20.86 13.49
CA THR A 251 0.35 20.28 12.39
C THR A 251 0.84 18.94 11.83
N GLY A 252 1.89 18.33 12.41
CA GLY A 252 2.34 16.98 12.06
C GLY A 252 2.80 16.77 10.60
N CYS A 253 2.76 17.80 9.76
CA CYS A 253 3.20 17.74 8.37
C CYS A 253 4.63 18.25 8.27
N ASN A 254 5.59 17.32 8.35
CA ASN A 254 7.01 17.67 8.36
C ASN A 254 7.45 18.18 6.98
N ILE A 255 8.00 19.40 6.95
CA ILE A 255 8.45 20.13 5.75
C ILE A 255 9.47 19.33 4.91
N SER A 256 10.21 18.39 5.53
CA SER A 256 11.24 17.57 4.87
C SER A 256 10.69 16.58 3.83
N SER A 257 9.48 16.03 4.01
CA SER A 257 8.88 15.08 3.07
C SER A 257 8.41 15.75 1.79
N LYS A 258 7.73 16.90 1.92
CA LYS A 258 7.28 17.75 0.80
C LYS A 258 8.46 18.25 -0.03
N GLN A 259 9.55 18.67 0.65
CA GLN A 259 10.79 19.08 -0.01
C GLN A 259 11.49 17.94 -0.75
N THR A 260 11.40 16.70 -0.25
CA THR A 260 12.03 15.53 -0.89
C THR A 260 11.28 15.10 -2.16
N ILE A 261 9.94 15.07 -2.12
CA ILE A 261 9.11 14.60 -3.24
C ILE A 261 9.17 15.59 -4.42
N SER A 262 9.03 16.89 -4.13
CA SER A 262 8.96 17.95 -5.16
C SER A 262 10.34 18.54 -5.54
N ARG A 263 11.45 17.99 -5.04
CA ARG A 263 12.79 18.46 -5.43
C ARG A 263 13.03 18.24 -6.92
N TRP A 264 13.91 19.06 -7.48
CA TRP A 264 14.34 18.94 -8.87
C TRP A 264 14.87 17.54 -9.20
N PHE A 265 14.40 16.98 -10.31
CA PHE A 265 14.92 15.73 -10.86
C PHE A 265 16.14 16.02 -11.74
N ASN A 266 17.23 15.32 -11.50
CA ASN A 266 18.39 15.30 -12.37
C ASN A 266 18.12 14.45 -13.62
N ASN A 267 18.88 14.65 -14.70
CA ASN A 267 18.79 13.76 -15.85
C ASN A 267 19.10 12.31 -15.43
N CYS A 268 18.24 11.39 -15.88
CA CYS A 268 18.28 9.97 -15.51
C CYS A 268 18.20 9.70 -13.99
N GLU A 269 17.56 10.59 -13.22
CA GLU A 269 17.23 10.33 -11.81
C GLU A 269 16.01 9.41 -11.72
N LEU A 270 16.06 8.42 -10.82
CA LEU A 270 14.95 7.53 -10.48
C LEU A 270 14.51 7.78 -9.03
N ARG A 271 13.20 8.02 -8.84
CA ARG A 271 12.56 8.07 -7.51
C ARG A 271 11.42 7.07 -7.41
N SER A 272 11.45 6.27 -6.35
CA SER A 272 10.37 5.33 -6.03
C SER A 272 9.42 5.93 -4.99
N LEU A 273 8.14 6.01 -5.34
CA LEU A 273 7.05 6.50 -4.51
C LEU A 273 5.98 5.42 -4.35
N ILE A 274 5.21 5.51 -3.29
CA ILE A 274 3.96 4.78 -3.12
C ILE A 274 2.79 5.76 -3.22
N ILE A 275 1.81 5.44 -4.08
CA ILE A 275 0.55 6.16 -4.18
C ILE A 275 -0.53 5.38 -3.41
N VAL A 276 -1.34 6.09 -2.64
CA VAL A 276 -2.42 5.54 -1.81
C VAL A 276 -3.73 6.19 -2.22
N ASP A 277 -4.77 5.39 -2.47
CA ASP A 277 -6.15 5.88 -2.65
C ASP A 277 -6.93 5.79 -1.34
N LYS A 278 -7.41 6.95 -0.91
CA LYS A 278 -8.15 7.19 0.33
C LYS A 278 -9.63 7.48 0.06
N SER A 279 -10.05 7.46 -1.22
CA SER A 279 -11.41 7.81 -1.61
C SER A 279 -12.37 6.62 -1.54
N PHE A 280 -13.65 6.94 -1.74
CA PHE A 280 -14.75 5.98 -1.86
C PHE A 280 -14.70 5.13 -3.14
N ARG A 281 -13.73 5.31 -4.05
CA ARG A 281 -13.67 4.53 -5.30
C ARG A 281 -13.76 3.04 -4.95
N GLY A 282 -14.89 2.45 -5.34
CA GLY A 282 -15.31 1.12 -4.91
C GLY A 282 -14.26 0.09 -5.26
N SER A 283 -14.03 -0.86 -4.34
CA SER A 283 -13.27 -2.06 -4.64
C SER A 283 -13.93 -2.77 -5.82
N PHE A 284 -13.35 -2.70 -7.01
CA PHE A 284 -13.68 -3.59 -8.12
C PHE A 284 -13.00 -4.94 -7.89
N TYR A 285 -13.32 -5.61 -6.79
CA TYR A 285 -13.04 -7.04 -6.61
C TYR A 285 -14.22 -7.71 -5.89
N SER A 286 -15.09 -8.29 -6.71
CA SER A 286 -15.95 -9.46 -6.45
C SER A 286 -16.59 -9.59 -5.05
N SER A 287 -17.81 -9.08 -4.92
CA SER A 287 -18.84 -9.77 -4.14
C SER A 287 -19.99 -10.16 -5.08
N THR A 288 -20.14 -11.46 -5.30
CA THR A 288 -21.35 -12.07 -5.85
C THR A 288 -22.57 -11.51 -5.10
N THR A 289 -23.41 -10.79 -5.84
CA THR A 289 -24.64 -10.19 -5.36
C THR A 289 -25.66 -11.28 -5.05
N ASN A 290 -26.08 -11.36 -3.78
CA ASN A 290 -27.43 -11.83 -3.47
C ASN A 290 -28.25 -10.60 -3.10
N ASN A 291 -29.23 -10.31 -3.96
CA ASN A 291 -30.23 -9.26 -3.80
C ASN A 291 -31.03 -9.47 -2.52
N SER A 292 -31.11 -8.45 -1.68
CA SER A 292 -32.25 -8.24 -0.79
C SER A 292 -32.68 -6.79 -0.89
N LYS A 293 -33.87 -6.59 -1.45
CA LYS A 293 -34.58 -5.32 -1.59
C LYS A 293 -34.78 -4.67 -0.22
N GLU A 294 -34.53 -3.37 -0.17
CA GLU A 294 -34.94 -2.47 0.90
C GLU A 294 -36.46 -2.49 1.10
N VAL A 295 -36.89 -2.54 2.36
CA VAL A 295 -38.10 -1.83 2.83
C VAL A 295 -37.74 -1.16 4.15
N SER A 296 -37.87 0.16 4.15
CA SER A 296 -37.76 1.08 5.29
C SER A 296 -39.00 1.00 6.19
N GLU A 297 -38.86 1.08 7.51
CA GLU A 297 -39.44 2.15 8.36
C GLU A 297 -39.19 1.92 9.88
N LYS A 298 -38.61 2.96 10.49
CA LYS A 298 -38.80 3.60 11.79
C LYS A 298 -39.45 2.89 13.01
N ASP A 299 -38.76 3.11 14.13
CA ASP A 299 -39.24 3.54 15.46
C ASP A 299 -39.78 2.54 16.51
N HIS A 300 -39.21 2.71 17.72
CA HIS A 300 -39.66 2.35 19.07
C HIS A 300 -39.32 0.96 19.67
N LEU A 301 -38.48 0.98 20.72
CA LEU A 301 -38.43 0.00 21.81
C LEU A 301 -39.77 0.01 22.58
N PRO A 302 -40.26 -1.13 23.13
CA PRO A 302 -39.80 -1.52 24.47
C PRO A 302 -39.82 -3.04 24.84
N SER A 303 -39.04 -3.32 25.89
CA SER A 303 -39.09 -4.39 26.91
C SER A 303 -40.01 -5.62 26.83
N GLN A 304 -39.40 -6.78 27.11
CA GLN A 304 -39.87 -7.97 27.85
C GLN A 304 -41.18 -8.67 27.43
N VAL A 305 -41.11 -9.98 27.15
CA VAL A 305 -41.78 -11.10 27.87
C VAL A 305 -41.57 -12.42 27.10
N ASP A 306 -41.50 -13.48 27.90
CA ASP A 306 -41.17 -14.88 27.69
C ASP A 306 -41.94 -15.75 26.66
N GLU A 307 -41.29 -16.89 26.40
CA GLU A 307 -41.82 -18.26 26.23
C GLU A 307 -42.24 -18.84 24.85
N LYS A 308 -41.44 -19.87 24.47
CA LYS A 308 -41.80 -21.19 23.89
C LYS A 308 -42.48 -21.24 22.51
N TYR A 309 -41.84 -21.94 21.56
CA TYR A 309 -42.21 -23.32 21.16
C TYR A 309 -41.16 -23.93 20.22
N ALA A 310 -40.84 -25.19 20.47
CA ALA A 310 -40.00 -26.05 19.65
C ALA A 310 -40.83 -26.90 18.67
N GLN A 311 -40.13 -27.41 17.64
CA GLN A 311 -40.45 -28.56 16.77
C GLN A 311 -41.42 -28.39 15.60
N LYS A 312 -40.91 -28.51 14.36
CA LYS A 312 -40.99 -29.70 13.48
C LYS A 312 -40.58 -29.36 12.05
N GLY A 313 -39.84 -30.26 11.39
CA GLY A 313 -39.68 -30.23 9.93
C GLY A 313 -38.43 -30.89 9.36
N VAL A 314 -38.23 -32.18 9.63
CA VAL A 314 -37.31 -33.05 8.87
C VAL A 314 -38.01 -33.46 7.56
N VAL A 315 -37.37 -33.24 6.40
CA VAL A 315 -37.58 -34.07 5.19
C VAL A 315 -36.25 -34.18 4.42
N ALA A 316 -36.02 -35.39 3.92
CA ALA A 316 -34.81 -35.99 3.38
C ALA A 316 -34.21 -35.34 2.11
N ALA A 317 -32.90 -35.51 1.95
CA ALA A 317 -32.23 -35.47 0.65
C ALA A 317 -31.58 -36.85 0.41
N GLU A 318 -32.09 -37.57 -0.59
CA GLU A 318 -31.58 -38.87 -1.03
C GLU A 318 -30.21 -38.74 -1.71
N MET A 319 -29.32 -39.67 -1.37
CA MET A 319 -28.07 -39.93 -2.08
C MET A 319 -28.34 -40.80 -3.32
N ILE A 320 -27.76 -40.43 -4.46
CA ILE A 320 -27.41 -41.37 -5.52
C ILE A 320 -25.89 -41.33 -5.71
N THR A 321 -25.28 -42.45 -5.37
CA THR A 321 -23.89 -42.83 -5.64
C THR A 321 -23.82 -43.58 -6.96
N LEU A 322 -22.77 -43.38 -7.77
CA LEU A 322 -22.23 -44.40 -8.66
C LEU A 322 -20.71 -44.19 -8.88
N SER A 323 -19.98 -45.31 -8.74
CA SER A 323 -18.54 -45.49 -8.58
C SER A 323 -17.72 -45.49 -9.89
N PRO A 324 -16.36 -45.49 -9.81
CA PRO A 324 -15.47 -45.58 -10.97
C PRO A 324 -15.01 -47.03 -11.27
N GLY A 325 -14.63 -47.33 -12.51
CA GLY A 325 -14.07 -48.62 -12.93
C GLY A 325 -13.18 -48.55 -14.18
N LEU A 326 -11.99 -49.17 -14.05
CA LEU A 326 -10.85 -49.29 -14.98
C LEU A 326 -11.13 -49.95 -16.34
N ALA A 327 -10.31 -49.63 -17.36
CA ALA A 327 -9.45 -50.61 -18.07
C ALA A 327 -8.51 -49.97 -19.10
N SER A 328 -7.26 -50.45 -19.10
CA SER A 328 -6.15 -50.24 -20.04
C SER A 328 -6.31 -51.00 -21.36
N THR A 329 -5.74 -50.51 -22.48
CA THR A 329 -4.99 -51.30 -23.50
C THR A 329 -4.22 -50.38 -24.47
N ILE A 330 -3.02 -50.82 -24.81
CA ILE A 330 -1.94 -50.28 -25.66
C ILE A 330 -2.28 -50.41 -27.16
N TYR A 331 -1.90 -49.45 -28.02
CA TYR A 331 -1.30 -49.70 -29.35
C TYR A 331 -0.63 -48.44 -29.94
N THR A 332 0.31 -48.69 -30.85
CA THR A 332 1.49 -47.93 -31.29
C THR A 332 1.29 -46.91 -32.43
N ASN A 333 2.21 -45.94 -32.50
CA ASN A 333 2.77 -45.21 -33.66
C ASN A 333 1.92 -44.98 -34.94
N THR A 334 1.85 -43.73 -35.40
CA THR A 334 2.44 -43.29 -36.70
C THR A 334 2.30 -41.78 -36.89
N SER A 335 3.35 -41.20 -37.49
CA SER A 335 3.50 -39.85 -38.01
C SER A 335 2.83 -39.65 -39.38
N SER A 336 2.18 -38.50 -39.63
CA SER A 336 2.33 -37.68 -40.87
C SER A 336 1.27 -36.56 -40.99
N THR A 337 1.75 -35.31 -41.02
CA THR A 337 1.42 -34.15 -41.89
C THR A 337 -0.01 -33.78 -42.38
N THR A 338 -0.19 -32.44 -42.41
CA THR A 338 -1.12 -31.59 -43.22
C THR A 338 -2.61 -31.63 -42.83
N THR A 339 -3.40 -30.55 -42.70
CA THR A 339 -3.42 -29.23 -43.36
C THR A 339 -4.25 -28.23 -42.54
N SER A 340 -3.95 -26.94 -42.74
CA SER A 340 -4.62 -25.71 -42.31
C SER A 340 -6.13 -25.60 -42.60
N LEU A 341 -6.88 -24.90 -41.73
CA LEU A 341 -7.87 -23.86 -42.08
C LEU A 341 -8.20 -22.98 -40.83
N PRO A 342 -8.43 -21.65 -40.96
CA PRO A 342 -8.51 -20.71 -39.85
C PRO A 342 -9.96 -20.37 -39.43
N PHE A 343 -10.19 -20.18 -38.13
CA PHE A 343 -11.42 -19.58 -37.59
C PHE A 343 -11.24 -18.05 -37.48
N ASN A 344 -11.97 -17.31 -38.33
CA ASN A 344 -12.13 -15.86 -38.27
C ASN A 344 -13.25 -15.51 -37.27
N TYR A 345 -12.96 -14.67 -36.27
CA TYR A 345 -13.96 -13.87 -35.57
C TYR A 345 -13.76 -12.39 -35.95
N HIS A 346 -14.66 -11.88 -36.79
CA HIS A 346 -14.80 -10.45 -37.07
C HIS A 346 -15.54 -9.77 -35.91
N PHE A 347 -14.90 -8.82 -35.23
CA PHE A 347 -15.60 -7.81 -34.44
C PHE A 347 -15.82 -6.56 -35.29
N ALA A 348 -17.09 -6.20 -35.50
CA ALA A 348 -17.50 -4.98 -36.18
C ALA A 348 -17.45 -3.77 -35.22
N PRO A 349 -17.00 -2.58 -35.65
CA PRO A 349 -16.99 -1.38 -34.82
C PRO A 349 -18.39 -0.75 -34.71
N ILE A 350 -18.77 -0.41 -33.47
CA ILE A 350 -20.01 0.28 -33.12
C ILE A 350 -19.88 1.77 -33.51
N LYS A 351 -20.79 2.25 -34.36
CA LYS A 351 -20.95 3.67 -34.72
C LYS A 351 -21.92 4.34 -33.76
N PHE A 352 -21.55 5.50 -33.20
CA PHE A 352 -22.46 6.38 -32.46
C PHE A 352 -23.28 7.25 -33.43
N PRO A 353 -24.60 7.42 -33.23
CA PRO A 353 -25.43 8.26 -34.09
C PRO A 353 -25.30 9.74 -33.73
N THR A 354 -25.01 10.56 -34.74
CA THR A 354 -25.17 12.02 -34.68
C THR A 354 -26.64 12.39 -34.98
N SER A 355 -27.37 12.93 -34.02
CA SER A 355 -28.65 13.59 -34.26
C SER A 355 -28.53 15.10 -34.07
N LYS A 356 -28.85 15.82 -35.15
CA LYS A 356 -29.07 17.28 -35.16
C LYS A 356 -30.36 17.57 -34.41
N ILE A 357 -30.35 18.48 -33.45
CA ILE A 357 -31.57 19.07 -32.87
C ILE A 357 -31.60 20.56 -33.17
N SER A 358 -32.66 20.95 -33.86
CA SER A 358 -33.05 22.31 -34.24
C SER A 358 -33.72 23.06 -33.09
N LEU A 359 -33.37 24.34 -32.92
CA LEU A 359 -33.99 25.30 -32.00
C LEU A 359 -35.41 25.71 -32.43
N PRO A 360 -36.39 25.80 -31.50
CA PRO A 360 -37.57 26.64 -31.68
C PRO A 360 -37.54 27.89 -30.77
N LYS A 361 -38.20 28.94 -31.27
CA LYS A 361 -38.32 30.29 -30.71
C LYS A 361 -39.26 30.37 -29.50
N SER A 362 -39.02 31.42 -28.71
CA SER A 362 -39.66 31.87 -27.48
C SER A 362 -41.18 32.10 -27.50
N SER A 363 -41.84 31.81 -26.38
CA SER A 363 -42.91 32.65 -25.82
C SER A 363 -42.94 32.53 -24.29
N SER A 364 -43.36 33.64 -23.67
CA SER A 364 -43.22 34.05 -22.28
C SER A 364 -44.26 33.46 -21.32
N SER A 365 -43.84 33.07 -20.11
CA SER A 365 -44.48 33.52 -18.87
C SER A 365 -43.64 33.16 -17.64
N SER A 366 -43.69 34.07 -16.68
CA SER A 366 -42.89 34.24 -15.48
C SER A 366 -43.25 33.29 -14.34
N SER A 367 -42.24 32.65 -13.73
CA SER A 367 -42.23 32.27 -12.31
C SER A 367 -40.79 32.05 -11.85
N SER A 368 -40.43 32.66 -10.72
CA SER A 368 -39.10 32.85 -10.18
C SER A 368 -38.26 31.56 -10.08
N ILE A 369 -37.08 31.56 -10.73
CA ILE A 369 -36.07 30.51 -10.58
C ILE A 369 -34.91 31.09 -9.78
N THR A 370 -34.76 30.56 -8.57
CA THR A 370 -33.61 30.68 -7.69
C THR A 370 -32.36 30.26 -8.46
N LEU A 371 -31.31 31.08 -8.43
CA LEU A 371 -30.01 30.79 -9.03
C LEU A 371 -29.50 29.43 -8.54
N ILE A 372 -29.57 28.42 -9.40
CA ILE A 372 -28.87 27.16 -9.21
C ILE A 372 -27.40 27.48 -9.46
N SER A 373 -26.64 27.50 -8.38
CA SER A 373 -25.19 27.48 -8.35
C SER A 373 -24.68 26.42 -9.32
N GLU A 374 -23.72 26.82 -10.15
CA GLU A 374 -22.93 25.92 -10.98
C GLU A 374 -22.39 24.75 -10.13
N PRO A 375 -22.34 23.52 -10.65
CA PRO A 375 -21.77 22.41 -9.90
C PRO A 375 -20.28 22.70 -9.67
N ASP A 376 -19.88 22.72 -8.40
CA ASP A 376 -18.50 22.82 -7.94
C ASP A 376 -17.58 21.89 -8.76
N MET A 377 -16.70 22.49 -9.53
CA MET A 377 -15.56 21.85 -10.21
C MET A 377 -14.47 21.48 -9.21
N ASP A 378 -14.81 20.74 -8.14
CA ASP A 378 -13.88 20.36 -7.07
C ASP A 378 -13.53 18.87 -7.08
N ALA A 379 -13.54 18.26 -8.27
CA ALA A 379 -13.15 16.87 -8.49
C ALA A 379 -11.62 16.69 -8.71
N THR A 380 -10.79 17.52 -8.07
CA THR A 380 -9.33 17.57 -8.26
C THR A 380 -8.59 16.55 -7.40
N THR A 381 -8.29 15.34 -7.89
CA THR A 381 -7.36 14.38 -7.20
C THR A 381 -7.64 14.07 -5.72
N VAL A 382 -8.83 14.41 -5.18
CA VAL A 382 -9.18 14.59 -3.75
C VAL A 382 -9.06 13.30 -2.91
N GLY A 383 -8.76 12.17 -3.54
CA GLY A 383 -8.61 10.87 -2.89
C GLY A 383 -7.19 10.37 -2.70
N GLN A 384 -6.19 10.86 -3.44
CA GLN A 384 -4.90 10.17 -3.54
C GLN A 384 -3.78 10.89 -2.80
N SER A 385 -2.79 10.15 -2.29
CA SER A 385 -1.61 10.70 -1.63
C SER A 385 -0.35 9.96 -2.03
N LEU A 386 0.76 10.69 -2.16
CA LEU A 386 2.07 10.14 -2.53
C LEU A 386 3.03 10.21 -1.34
N TYR A 387 3.78 9.13 -1.14
CA TYR A 387 4.81 9.03 -0.11
C TYR A 387 6.09 8.42 -0.69
N PRO A 388 7.28 8.74 -0.16
CA PRO A 388 8.50 8.07 -0.58
C PRO A 388 8.46 6.59 -0.20
N LEU A 389 8.78 5.69 -1.14
CA LEU A 389 8.66 4.23 -0.92
C LEU A 389 9.48 3.73 0.27
N HIS A 390 10.67 4.30 0.48
CA HIS A 390 11.57 3.92 1.58
C HIS A 390 11.02 4.24 2.99
N ARG A 391 9.96 5.06 3.06
CA ARG A 391 9.20 5.38 4.27
C ARG A 391 7.91 4.57 4.37
N SER A 392 7.90 3.39 3.76
CA SER A 392 6.80 2.43 3.90
C SER A 392 7.30 1.03 4.24
N LYS A 393 6.43 0.26 4.89
CA LYS A 393 6.57 -1.19 5.13
C LYS A 393 5.24 -1.87 4.80
N THR A 394 5.32 -3.06 4.23
CA THR A 394 4.15 -3.92 4.04
C THR A 394 4.02 -4.86 5.25
N ILE A 395 2.81 -4.99 5.77
CA ILE A 395 2.50 -5.90 6.86
C ILE A 395 1.34 -6.83 6.48
N HIS A 396 1.40 -8.08 6.92
CA HIS A 396 0.34 -9.07 6.73
C HIS A 396 -0.22 -9.46 8.10
N LEU A 397 -1.40 -8.96 8.41
CA LEU A 397 -2.06 -9.18 9.69
C LEU A 397 -2.89 -10.45 9.61
N VAL A 398 -2.66 -11.37 10.53
CA VAL A 398 -3.38 -12.64 10.62
C VAL A 398 -3.96 -12.80 12.02
N ARG A 399 -5.28 -13.02 12.12
CA ARG A 399 -5.87 -13.51 13.39
C ARG A 399 -5.61 -15.01 13.51
N HIS A 400 -5.31 -15.48 14.71
CA HIS A 400 -5.21 -16.92 14.96
C HIS A 400 -6.45 -17.70 14.48
N ALA A 401 -6.22 -18.95 14.07
CA ALA A 401 -7.30 -19.86 13.71
C ALA A 401 -8.17 -20.24 14.93
N GLN A 402 -9.29 -20.91 14.71
CA GLN A 402 -10.23 -21.25 15.78
C GLN A 402 -9.53 -22.07 16.88
N GLY A 403 -9.55 -21.55 18.11
CA GLY A 403 -9.10 -22.25 19.31
C GLY A 403 -10.25 -22.88 20.08
N VAL A 404 -9.93 -23.83 20.97
CA VAL A 404 -10.95 -24.47 21.84
C VAL A 404 -11.72 -23.45 22.69
N HIS A 405 -11.05 -22.38 23.14
CA HIS A 405 -11.69 -21.27 23.84
C HIS A 405 -12.74 -20.53 23.00
N ASN A 406 -12.57 -20.40 21.68
CA ASN A 406 -13.57 -19.73 20.83
C ASN A 406 -14.86 -20.55 20.81
N VAL A 407 -14.75 -21.87 20.59
CA VAL A 407 -15.92 -22.76 20.60
C VAL A 407 -16.67 -22.72 21.93
N ALA A 408 -15.95 -22.60 23.04
CA ALA A 408 -16.55 -22.48 24.36
C ALA A 408 -17.18 -21.11 24.61
N GLY A 409 -16.46 -20.03 24.29
CA GLY A 409 -16.91 -18.65 24.45
C GLY A 409 -18.08 -18.26 23.55
N ASP A 410 -18.16 -18.82 22.35
CA ASP A 410 -19.27 -18.63 21.41
C ASP A 410 -20.57 -19.27 21.92
N LYS A 411 -20.46 -20.35 22.72
CA LYS A 411 -21.60 -21.00 23.37
C LYS A 411 -22.00 -20.25 24.64
N ASP A 412 -21.02 -19.87 25.45
CA ASP A 412 -21.20 -19.09 26.67
C ASP A 412 -19.93 -18.29 26.96
N HIS A 413 -20.07 -16.97 26.91
CA HIS A 413 -18.97 -16.03 27.07
C HIS A 413 -18.25 -16.14 28.43
N SER A 414 -18.94 -16.61 29.47
CA SER A 414 -18.36 -16.81 30.79
C SER A 414 -17.27 -17.89 30.81
N ASN A 415 -17.26 -18.79 29.82
CA ASN A 415 -16.23 -19.81 29.66
C ASN A 415 -14.82 -19.24 29.47
N TYR A 416 -14.68 -17.99 29.02
CA TYR A 416 -13.36 -17.36 28.95
C TYR A 416 -12.68 -17.20 30.32
N MET A 417 -13.42 -17.32 31.42
CA MET A 417 -12.88 -17.34 32.78
C MET A 417 -12.43 -18.73 33.25
N SER A 418 -12.75 -19.79 32.51
CA SER A 418 -12.36 -21.15 32.90
C SER A 418 -10.89 -21.41 32.58
N TYR A 419 -10.19 -21.99 33.56
CA TYR A 419 -8.84 -22.51 33.40
C TYR A 419 -8.78 -23.75 32.50
N ASP A 420 -9.92 -24.39 32.18
CA ASP A 420 -9.98 -25.47 31.18
C ASP A 420 -9.50 -25.01 29.80
N TYR A 421 -9.58 -23.71 29.54
CA TYR A 421 -9.13 -23.08 28.29
C TYR A 421 -7.85 -22.26 28.45
N PHE A 422 -7.09 -22.47 29.53
CA PHE A 422 -5.79 -21.84 29.74
C PHE A 422 -4.88 -22.04 28.53
N ASP A 423 -4.36 -20.94 27.98
CA ASP A 423 -3.50 -20.92 26.80
C ASP A 423 -4.00 -21.85 25.67
N ALA A 424 -5.29 -21.72 25.34
CA ALA A 424 -6.01 -22.64 24.48
C ALA A 424 -5.30 -22.95 23.16
N GLN A 425 -5.23 -24.24 22.84
CA GLN A 425 -4.78 -24.76 21.54
C GLN A 425 -5.84 -24.61 20.44
N LEU A 426 -5.42 -24.80 19.18
CA LEU A 426 -6.30 -24.88 18.01
C LEU A 426 -7.21 -26.11 18.04
N THR A 427 -8.41 -25.97 17.45
CA THR A 427 -9.32 -27.10 17.18
C THR A 427 -8.93 -27.81 15.88
N PRO A 428 -9.49 -29.00 15.57
CA PRO A 428 -9.36 -29.59 14.24
C PRO A 428 -9.84 -28.65 13.11
N LEU A 429 -10.91 -27.89 13.35
CA LEU A 429 -11.36 -26.86 12.41
C LEU A 429 -10.33 -25.73 12.28
N GLY A 430 -9.74 -25.28 13.39
CA GLY A 430 -8.65 -24.31 13.38
C GLY A 430 -7.47 -24.76 12.53
N TRP A 431 -7.06 -26.02 12.62
CA TRP A 431 -6.03 -26.59 11.76
C TRP A 431 -6.42 -26.66 10.28
N ASN A 432 -7.68 -26.95 9.96
CA ASN A 432 -8.18 -26.86 8.58
C ASN A 432 -8.12 -25.42 8.04
N GLN A 433 -8.43 -24.43 8.87
CA GLN A 433 -8.28 -23.02 8.51
C GLN A 433 -6.81 -22.66 8.23
N VAL A 434 -5.89 -23.12 9.08
CA VAL A 434 -4.44 -22.97 8.90
C VAL A 434 -3.97 -23.55 7.57
N ASP A 435 -4.40 -24.77 7.22
CA ASP A 435 -4.01 -25.40 5.95
C ASP A 435 -4.54 -24.63 4.73
N ASN A 436 -5.76 -24.11 4.82
CA ASN A 436 -6.34 -23.30 3.75
C ASN A 436 -5.58 -21.98 3.58
N LEU A 437 -5.21 -21.32 4.67
CA LEU A 437 -4.41 -20.10 4.60
C LEU A 437 -2.99 -20.39 4.10
N ASN A 438 -2.35 -21.48 4.55
CA ASN A 438 -1.05 -21.91 4.01
C ASN A 438 -1.11 -22.10 2.49
N LYS A 439 -2.10 -22.84 1.98
CA LYS A 439 -2.29 -23.03 0.53
C LYS A 439 -2.44 -21.69 -0.20
N HIS A 440 -3.19 -20.75 0.37
CA HIS A 440 -3.34 -19.41 -0.20
C HIS A 440 -2.00 -18.66 -0.24
N VAL A 441 -1.25 -18.63 0.87
CA VAL A 441 0.06 -17.97 1.00
C VAL A 441 1.11 -18.59 0.06
N GLN A 442 1.02 -19.89 -0.18
CA GLN A 442 1.84 -20.60 -1.17
C GLN A 442 1.46 -20.19 -2.60
N ALA A 443 0.16 -20.26 -2.93
CA ALA A 443 -0.37 -19.98 -4.26
C ALA A 443 -0.13 -18.52 -4.71
N CYS A 444 -0.29 -17.54 -3.82
CA CYS A 444 -0.04 -16.14 -4.14
C CYS A 444 1.44 -15.72 -4.04
N GLY A 445 2.33 -16.65 -3.64
CA GLY A 445 3.76 -16.41 -3.52
C GLY A 445 4.17 -15.56 -2.32
N LEU A 446 3.26 -15.28 -1.38
CA LEU A 446 3.54 -14.47 -0.20
C LEU A 446 4.64 -15.06 0.69
N HIS A 447 4.73 -16.39 0.80
CA HIS A 447 5.78 -17.08 1.54
C HIS A 447 7.21 -16.70 1.10
N LYS A 448 7.41 -16.25 -0.14
CA LYS A 448 8.72 -15.82 -0.66
C LYS A 448 9.06 -14.37 -0.36
N LYS A 449 8.05 -13.57 0.01
CA LYS A 449 8.17 -12.13 0.23
C LYS A 449 8.36 -11.77 1.70
N VAL A 450 7.72 -12.51 2.61
CA VAL A 450 7.81 -12.27 4.05
C VAL A 450 9.25 -12.47 4.53
N GLU A 451 9.82 -11.42 5.14
CA GLU A 451 11.19 -11.40 5.66
C GLU A 451 11.25 -11.77 7.15
N LEU A 452 10.13 -11.64 7.88
CA LEU A 452 9.99 -11.93 9.30
C LEU A 452 8.53 -12.27 9.64
N VAL A 453 8.33 -13.29 10.48
CA VAL A 453 7.04 -13.59 11.10
C VAL A 453 7.09 -13.18 12.57
N ILE A 454 6.28 -12.20 12.94
CA ILE A 454 6.06 -11.80 14.33
C ILE A 454 4.84 -12.54 14.85
N VAL A 455 4.93 -13.10 16.05
CA VAL A 455 3.85 -13.89 16.64
C VAL A 455 3.61 -13.53 18.09
N SER A 456 2.34 -13.46 18.48
CA SER A 456 1.97 -13.37 19.89
C SER A 456 2.35 -14.67 20.62
N PRO A 457 2.97 -14.63 21.81
CA PRO A 457 3.39 -15.81 22.57
C PRO A 457 2.21 -16.49 23.29
N LEU A 458 1.16 -16.84 22.56
CA LEU A 458 0.06 -17.69 23.00
C LEU A 458 0.00 -18.91 22.07
N LEU A 459 -0.37 -20.08 22.60
CA LEU A 459 -0.26 -21.35 21.89
C LEU A 459 -1.00 -21.34 20.55
N ARG A 460 -2.25 -20.87 20.53
CA ARG A 460 -3.06 -20.72 19.30
C ARG A 460 -2.42 -19.85 18.23
N THR A 461 -1.75 -18.75 18.59
CA THR A 461 -1.10 -17.86 17.63
C THR A 461 0.18 -18.48 17.10
N MET A 462 0.98 -19.14 17.96
CA MET A 462 2.16 -19.87 17.54
C MET A 462 1.81 -21.03 16.61
N GLN A 463 0.84 -21.88 16.98
CA GLN A 463 0.32 -22.96 16.11
C GLN A 463 -0.17 -22.44 14.76
N THR A 464 -0.90 -21.31 14.76
CA THR A 464 -1.34 -20.68 13.50
C THR A 464 -0.14 -20.21 12.68
N ALA A 465 0.81 -19.49 13.28
CA ALA A 465 1.94 -18.91 12.58
C ALA A 465 2.82 -19.97 11.92
N VAL A 466 3.20 -21.00 12.69
CA VAL A 466 4.08 -22.08 12.20
C VAL A 466 3.39 -22.93 11.13
N GLY A 467 2.08 -23.16 11.25
CA GLY A 467 1.32 -23.88 10.24
C GLY A 467 1.12 -23.09 8.94
N VAL A 468 0.95 -21.77 9.03
CA VAL A 468 0.75 -20.92 7.85
C VAL A 468 2.06 -20.62 7.13
N PHE A 469 3.12 -20.26 7.86
CA PHE A 469 4.36 -19.72 7.31
C PHE A 469 5.58 -20.65 7.46
N GLY A 470 5.44 -21.81 8.12
CA GLY A 470 6.53 -22.78 8.26
C GLY A 470 6.83 -23.56 6.98
N GLY A 471 7.95 -24.31 6.98
CA GLY A 471 8.49 -25.02 5.82
C GLY A 471 7.76 -26.31 5.41
N GLY A 472 6.57 -26.58 5.97
CA GLY A 472 5.81 -27.80 5.75
C GLY A 472 6.25 -28.98 6.65
N ALA A 473 5.95 -30.21 6.22
CA ALA A 473 6.32 -31.41 6.98
C ALA A 473 7.84 -31.65 6.94
N SER A 474 8.41 -32.05 8.08
CA SER A 474 9.84 -32.39 8.15
C SER A 474 10.13 -33.63 7.27
N ALA A 475 11.13 -33.53 6.39
CA ALA A 475 11.63 -34.67 5.61
C ALA A 475 12.75 -35.38 6.40
N ASP A 476 12.84 -36.70 6.22
CA ASP A 476 13.86 -37.53 6.88
C ASP A 476 15.29 -37.06 6.50
N GLY A 477 16.14 -36.89 7.52
CA GLY A 477 17.58 -36.64 7.33
C GLY A 477 18.04 -35.17 7.34
N ILE A 478 17.19 -34.22 7.75
CA ILE A 478 17.56 -32.79 7.85
C ILE A 478 17.78 -32.39 9.32
N ASP A 479 19.02 -32.03 9.65
CA ASP A 479 19.46 -31.62 11.00
C ASP A 479 19.22 -30.12 11.26
N VAL A 480 17.96 -29.67 11.16
CA VAL A 480 17.56 -28.32 11.60
C VAL A 480 16.50 -28.44 12.70
N PRO A 481 16.58 -27.60 13.76
CA PRO A 481 15.55 -27.59 14.79
C PRO A 481 14.17 -27.35 14.16
N PRO A 482 13.15 -28.16 14.47
CA PRO A 482 11.82 -27.95 13.93
C PRO A 482 11.27 -26.60 14.41
N LEU A 483 10.43 -26.00 13.58
CA LEU A 483 9.69 -24.80 13.97
C LEU A 483 8.59 -25.14 14.99
N MET A 484 8.02 -26.35 14.87
CA MET A 484 7.10 -26.93 15.86
C MET A 484 7.31 -28.45 15.89
N VAL A 485 7.43 -29.04 17.08
CA VAL A 485 7.53 -30.50 17.23
C VAL A 485 6.20 -31.20 16.94
N ALA A 486 6.22 -32.53 16.82
CA ALA A 486 5.00 -33.29 16.57
C ALA A 486 4.03 -33.22 17.77
N ASN A 487 2.73 -33.28 17.47
CA ASN A 487 1.63 -33.38 18.42
C ASN A 487 1.54 -32.25 19.47
N VAL A 488 2.09 -31.06 19.17
CA VAL A 488 1.92 -29.88 20.04
C VAL A 488 0.43 -29.56 20.18
N GLY A 489 -0.05 -29.48 21.42
CA GLY A 489 -1.45 -29.24 21.73
C GLY A 489 -2.38 -30.36 21.24
N ASN A 490 -1.98 -31.63 21.41
CA ASN A 490 -2.77 -32.82 21.05
C ASN A 490 -3.40 -32.71 19.64
N SER A 491 -2.59 -32.26 18.69
CA SER A 491 -3.04 -31.90 17.34
C SER A 491 -2.96 -33.06 16.34
N ASP A 492 -2.34 -34.18 16.73
CA ASP A 492 -2.00 -35.31 15.86
C ASP A 492 -1.17 -34.92 14.61
N ARG A 493 -0.55 -33.73 14.63
CA ARG A 493 0.26 -33.22 13.53
C ARG A 493 1.71 -33.67 13.63
N SER A 494 2.30 -33.93 12.46
CA SER A 494 3.74 -34.12 12.31
C SER A 494 4.51 -32.83 12.65
N ALA A 495 5.80 -32.96 12.94
CA ALA A 495 6.68 -31.82 13.17
C ALA A 495 6.77 -30.94 11.91
N ILE A 496 6.71 -29.62 12.12
CA ILE A 496 6.82 -28.60 11.07
C ILE A 496 8.27 -28.12 11.00
N THR A 497 8.87 -28.16 9.82
CA THR A 497 10.27 -27.76 9.62
C THR A 497 10.43 -26.24 9.58
N SER A 498 11.60 -25.77 10.04
CA SER A 498 12.06 -24.38 9.89
C SER A 498 12.80 -24.14 8.56
N LEU A 499 12.94 -25.17 7.72
CA LEU A 499 13.64 -25.04 6.45
C LEU A 499 12.84 -24.18 5.46
N ASN A 500 13.52 -23.27 4.76
CA ASN A 500 12.94 -22.41 3.73
C ASN A 500 11.77 -21.52 4.23
N CYS A 501 11.67 -21.25 5.54
CA CYS A 501 10.76 -20.26 6.09
C CYS A 501 11.51 -19.02 6.61
N PRO A 502 10.85 -17.85 6.69
CA PRO A 502 11.42 -16.68 7.38
C PRO A 502 11.69 -16.95 8.87
N PRO A 503 12.52 -16.14 9.53
CA PRO A 503 12.65 -16.18 11.00
C PRO A 503 11.32 -15.87 11.69
N PHE A 504 11.12 -16.48 12.87
CA PHE A 504 9.95 -16.28 13.72
C PHE A 504 10.36 -15.61 15.04
N LEU A 505 9.66 -14.55 15.42
CA LEU A 505 9.94 -13.76 16.62
C LEU A 505 8.70 -13.60 17.49
N ALA A 506 8.77 -14.06 18.72
CA ALA A 506 7.70 -13.94 19.70
C ALA A 506 7.73 -12.55 20.38
N VAL A 507 6.59 -11.84 20.39
CA VAL A 507 6.49 -10.47 20.90
C VAL A 507 5.26 -10.32 21.81
N GLU A 508 5.48 -9.94 23.08
CA GLU A 508 4.42 -9.76 24.07
C GLU A 508 3.41 -8.66 23.69
N LEU A 509 3.90 -7.59 23.03
CA LEU A 509 3.08 -6.43 22.70
C LEU A 509 1.88 -6.73 21.80
N CYS A 510 1.91 -7.82 21.01
CA CYS A 510 0.81 -8.19 20.10
C CYS A 510 -0.11 -9.29 20.64
N ARG A 511 -0.16 -9.49 21.97
CA ARG A 511 -1.14 -10.36 22.64
C ARG A 511 -2.56 -9.80 22.60
N GLU A 512 -3.53 -10.69 22.81
CA GLU A 512 -4.92 -10.32 23.13
C GLU A 512 -4.96 -9.44 24.41
N HIS A 513 -6.16 -8.97 24.77
CA HIS A 513 -6.39 -8.28 26.04
C HIS A 513 -5.79 -9.05 27.23
N LEU A 514 -5.05 -8.34 28.06
CA LEU A 514 -4.40 -8.90 29.24
C LEU A 514 -5.38 -9.03 30.42
N GLY A 515 -5.15 -10.05 31.24
CA GLY A 515 -5.82 -10.28 32.52
C GLY A 515 -7.19 -10.93 32.46
N VAL A 516 -7.63 -11.40 33.62
CA VAL A 516 -8.91 -12.08 33.95
C VAL A 516 -9.18 -13.39 33.20
N HIS A 517 -9.09 -13.41 31.87
CA HIS A 517 -9.36 -14.60 31.07
C HIS A 517 -8.13 -15.51 31.01
N PRO A 518 -8.16 -16.73 31.58
CA PRO A 518 -7.00 -17.62 31.56
C PRO A 518 -6.57 -18.04 30.15
N CYS A 519 -7.48 -18.02 29.17
CA CYS A 519 -7.09 -18.27 27.78
C CYS A 519 -6.13 -17.22 27.20
N ASP A 520 -6.05 -16.03 27.79
CA ASP A 520 -5.14 -14.95 27.38
C ASP A 520 -3.87 -14.90 28.23
N LYS A 521 -3.72 -15.81 29.19
CA LYS A 521 -2.48 -16.05 29.94
C LYS A 521 -1.61 -17.04 29.18
N ARG A 522 -0.34 -16.72 28.95
CA ARG A 522 0.59 -17.66 28.30
C ARG A 522 1.21 -18.64 29.30
N ARG A 523 1.75 -19.74 28.78
CA ARG A 523 2.65 -20.65 29.52
C ARG A 523 4.03 -20.04 29.70
N SER A 524 4.87 -20.71 30.49
CA SER A 524 6.26 -20.33 30.65
C SER A 524 7.03 -20.43 29.32
N ILE A 525 8.06 -19.61 29.12
CA ILE A 525 8.91 -19.72 27.92
C ILE A 525 9.70 -21.03 27.95
N SER A 526 10.08 -21.52 29.13
CA SER A 526 10.66 -22.85 29.35
C SER A 526 9.76 -23.99 28.86
N GLU A 527 8.44 -23.87 28.97
CA GLU A 527 7.49 -24.82 28.36
C GLU A 527 7.40 -24.67 26.84
N TYR A 528 7.49 -23.45 26.29
CA TYR A 528 7.37 -23.23 24.85
C TYR A 528 8.62 -23.61 24.05
N ARG A 529 9.83 -23.36 24.56
CA ARG A 529 11.09 -23.66 23.86
C ARG A 529 11.18 -25.09 23.31
N PRO A 530 10.85 -26.17 24.06
CA PRO A 530 10.89 -27.52 23.50
C PRO A 530 9.78 -27.78 22.47
N LEU A 531 8.65 -27.04 22.52
CA LEU A 531 7.54 -27.20 21.59
C LEU A 531 7.76 -26.44 20.27
N PHE A 532 8.42 -25.28 20.35
CA PHE A 532 8.73 -24.40 19.23
C PHE A 532 10.23 -24.02 19.18
N PRO A 533 11.14 -24.98 18.93
CA PRO A 533 12.58 -24.75 19.06
C PRO A 533 13.16 -23.61 18.21
N ALA A 534 12.57 -23.34 17.04
CA ALA A 534 13.06 -22.31 16.12
C ALA A 534 12.31 -20.96 16.20
N ILE A 535 11.40 -20.76 17.17
CA ILE A 535 10.84 -19.43 17.46
C ILE A 535 11.80 -18.70 18.41
N ASP A 536 12.18 -17.47 18.03
CA ASP A 536 12.98 -16.61 18.88
C ASP A 536 12.12 -15.95 19.98
N PHE A 537 12.45 -16.25 21.24
CA PHE A 537 11.82 -15.68 22.44
C PHE A 537 12.72 -14.64 23.15
N SER A 538 13.82 -14.18 22.54
CA SER A 538 14.84 -13.32 23.15
C SER A 538 14.33 -11.94 23.64
N LEU A 539 13.20 -11.48 23.10
CA LEU A 539 12.55 -10.24 23.52
C LEU A 539 11.60 -10.41 24.71
N ILE A 540 11.38 -11.64 25.19
CA ILE A 540 10.59 -11.92 26.39
C ILE A 540 11.53 -12.03 27.58
N GLU A 541 11.35 -11.17 28.57
CA GLU A 541 12.27 -11.06 29.71
C GLU A 541 11.98 -12.07 30.81
N ASN A 542 10.71 -12.29 31.11
CA ASN A 542 10.26 -13.12 32.21
C ASN A 542 9.82 -14.48 31.69
N ASP A 543 10.29 -15.55 32.34
CA ASP A 543 9.89 -16.91 31.96
C ASP A 543 8.39 -17.11 32.18
N GLU A 544 7.87 -16.68 33.33
CA GLU A 544 6.44 -16.66 33.66
C GLU A 544 5.71 -15.46 33.05
N ASP A 545 4.38 -15.59 32.90
CA ASP A 545 3.52 -14.49 32.43
C ASP A 545 3.25 -13.46 33.53
N VAL A 546 4.12 -12.46 33.62
CA VAL A 546 3.97 -11.35 34.58
C VAL A 546 3.04 -10.23 34.10
N LEU A 547 2.64 -10.24 32.82
CA LEU A 547 1.80 -9.20 32.23
C LEU A 547 0.30 -9.47 32.43
N TRP A 548 -0.06 -10.74 32.57
CA TRP A 548 -1.43 -11.15 32.87
C TRP A 548 -1.70 -11.10 34.38
N THR A 549 -2.83 -10.51 34.78
CA THR A 549 -3.28 -10.50 36.18
C THR A 549 -4.68 -11.10 36.32
N PRO A 550 -5.01 -11.82 37.41
CA PRO A 550 -6.30 -12.49 37.54
C PRO A 550 -7.49 -11.53 37.74
N ASP A 551 -7.24 -10.33 38.27
CA ASP A 551 -8.30 -9.46 38.79
C ASP A 551 -8.65 -8.28 37.87
N VAL A 552 -7.74 -7.89 36.97
CA VAL A 552 -7.88 -6.66 36.17
C VAL A 552 -7.78 -6.97 34.68
N ARG A 553 -8.88 -6.75 33.96
CA ARG A 553 -8.91 -6.85 32.49
C ARG A 553 -8.38 -5.56 31.90
N GLU A 554 -7.49 -5.67 30.93
CA GLU A 554 -7.00 -4.54 30.16
C GLU A 554 -8.16 -3.81 29.46
N LYS A 555 -8.15 -2.48 29.54
CA LYS A 555 -9.16 -1.65 28.87
C LYS A 555 -8.84 -1.53 27.37
N ASN A 556 -9.88 -1.40 26.55
CA ASN A 556 -9.75 -1.23 25.09
C ASN A 556 -8.78 -0.10 24.69
N ASP A 557 -8.79 1.03 25.40
CA ASP A 557 -7.89 2.16 25.12
C ASP A 557 -6.43 1.82 25.44
N HIS A 558 -6.18 1.00 26.47
CA HIS A 558 -4.83 0.51 26.79
C HIS A 558 -4.36 -0.51 25.75
N VAL A 559 -5.25 -1.36 25.21
CA VAL A 559 -4.93 -2.26 24.08
C VAL A 559 -4.53 -1.44 22.86
N ALA A 560 -5.28 -0.36 22.55
CA ALA A 560 -4.95 0.53 21.44
C ALA A 560 -3.58 1.21 21.65
N GLU A 561 -3.29 1.71 22.86
CA GLU A 561 -2.00 2.30 23.21
C GLU A 561 -0.85 1.30 23.06
N ARG A 562 -1.01 0.07 23.58
CA ARG A 562 -0.06 -1.03 23.42
C ARG A 562 0.13 -1.41 21.95
N GLY A 563 -0.94 -1.39 21.16
CA GLY A 563 -0.91 -1.56 19.71
C GLY A 563 -0.07 -0.50 18.99
N LEU A 564 -0.19 0.76 19.41
CA LEU A 564 0.62 1.85 18.88
C LEU A 564 2.10 1.70 19.28
N GLN A 565 2.39 1.30 20.52
CA GLN A 565 3.76 0.96 20.95
C GLN A 565 4.35 -0.18 20.10
N PHE A 566 3.56 -1.22 19.83
CA PHE A 566 3.94 -2.32 18.95
C PHE A 566 4.31 -1.83 17.54
N LEU A 567 3.49 -0.99 16.92
CA LEU A 567 3.77 -0.47 15.58
C LEU A 567 4.99 0.46 15.54
N ASN A 568 5.23 1.23 16.60
CA ASN A 568 6.44 2.05 16.72
C ASN A 568 7.70 1.18 16.81
N TRP A 569 7.69 0.16 17.66
CA TRP A 569 8.78 -0.80 17.74
C TRP A 569 8.97 -1.53 16.39
N LEU A 570 7.88 -1.98 15.76
CA LEU A 570 7.92 -2.63 14.45
C LEU A 570 8.55 -1.73 13.38
N TRP A 571 8.31 -0.42 13.45
CA TRP A 571 8.91 0.53 12.50
C TRP A 571 10.45 0.53 12.53
N THR A 572 11.04 0.32 13.71
CA THR A 572 12.51 0.25 13.89
C THR A 572 13.15 -0.98 13.26
N ARG A 573 12.35 -1.96 12.85
CA ARG A 573 12.83 -3.18 12.20
C ARG A 573 13.43 -2.88 10.83
N LYS A 574 14.47 -3.62 10.44
CA LYS A 574 15.07 -3.47 9.09
C LYS A 574 14.19 -4.07 8.00
N GLU A 575 13.40 -5.08 8.38
CA GLU A 575 12.55 -5.88 7.52
C GLU A 575 11.45 -5.03 6.87
N LYS A 576 11.18 -5.21 5.58
CA LYS A 576 10.26 -4.36 4.79
C LYS A 576 8.89 -5.02 4.54
N GLU A 577 8.81 -6.34 4.56
CA GLU A 577 7.56 -7.10 4.41
C GLU A 577 7.44 -8.15 5.54
N ILE A 578 6.50 -7.94 6.46
CA ILE A 578 6.43 -8.64 7.76
C ILE A 578 5.06 -9.27 7.96
N ALA A 579 4.99 -10.54 8.33
CA ALA A 579 3.74 -11.18 8.76
C ALA A 579 3.58 -11.05 10.28
N ILE A 580 2.37 -10.79 10.76
CA ILE A 580 2.03 -10.61 12.18
C ILE A 580 0.85 -11.51 12.50
N VAL A 581 1.06 -12.51 13.36
CA VAL A 581 0.00 -13.43 13.80
C VAL A 581 -0.42 -13.10 15.23
N SER A 582 -1.65 -12.63 15.36
CA SER A 582 -2.18 -12.01 16.59
C SER A 582 -3.67 -12.37 16.79
N HIS A 583 -4.43 -11.51 17.46
CA HIS A 583 -5.76 -11.78 17.99
C HIS A 583 -6.75 -10.70 17.56
N SER A 584 -8.05 -11.01 17.62
CA SER A 584 -9.06 -10.10 17.08
C SER A 584 -9.15 -8.79 17.86
N GLY A 585 -9.13 -8.83 19.19
CA GLY A 585 -9.28 -7.63 20.01
C GLY A 585 -8.09 -6.70 19.82
N PHE A 586 -6.88 -7.25 19.91
CA PHE A 586 -5.64 -6.51 19.64
C PHE A 586 -5.65 -5.81 18.28
N LEU A 587 -5.90 -6.56 17.19
CA LEU A 587 -5.88 -6.00 15.84
C LEU A 587 -6.97 -4.92 15.67
N TYR A 588 -8.18 -5.17 16.17
CA TYR A 588 -9.30 -4.23 16.08
C TYR A 588 -8.99 -2.90 16.77
N HIS A 589 -8.57 -2.93 18.04
CA HIS A 589 -8.31 -1.72 18.81
C HIS A 589 -7.08 -0.96 18.29
N THR A 590 -6.04 -1.67 17.86
CA THR A 590 -4.86 -1.05 17.22
C THR A 590 -5.24 -0.34 15.93
N LEU A 591 -5.97 -1.00 15.03
CA LEU A 591 -6.33 -0.46 13.73
C LEU A 591 -7.37 0.67 13.82
N SER A 592 -8.20 0.66 14.87
CA SER A 592 -9.17 1.73 15.16
C SER A 592 -8.56 3.11 15.39
N ALA A 593 -7.25 3.17 15.69
CA ALA A 593 -6.51 4.43 15.79
C ALA A 593 -6.20 5.08 14.43
N PHE A 594 -6.44 4.39 13.30
CA PHE A 594 -6.05 4.83 11.95
C PHE A 594 -7.27 5.11 11.04
N GLY A 595 -7.00 5.57 9.81
CA GLY A 595 -8.03 5.80 8.79
C GLY A 595 -8.81 7.12 8.90
N ASN A 596 -8.48 7.98 9.86
CA ASN A 596 -9.14 9.29 10.03
C ASN A 596 -8.95 10.24 8.84
N ASP A 597 -7.92 10.05 8.04
CA ASP A 597 -7.66 10.82 6.83
C ASP A 597 -8.15 10.12 5.55
N CYS A 598 -8.97 9.07 5.69
CA CYS A 598 -9.59 8.35 4.60
C CYS A 598 -11.10 8.55 4.58
N HIS A 599 -11.73 8.22 3.46
CA HIS A 599 -13.18 8.12 3.37
C HIS A 599 -13.73 7.13 4.42
N PRO A 600 -14.89 7.38 5.05
CA PRO A 600 -15.43 6.54 6.13
C PRO A 600 -15.53 5.05 5.81
N THR A 601 -15.77 4.68 4.55
CA THR A 601 -15.80 3.26 4.13
C THR A 601 -14.44 2.59 4.18
N VAL A 602 -13.37 3.31 3.84
CA VAL A 602 -11.99 2.81 3.95
C VAL A 602 -11.61 2.67 5.42
N LYS A 603 -12.02 3.64 6.26
CA LYS A 603 -11.85 3.53 7.71
C LYS A 603 -12.58 2.31 8.27
N SER A 604 -13.83 2.08 7.85
CA SER A 604 -14.61 0.91 8.26
C SER A 604 -13.92 -0.40 7.86
N GLU A 605 -13.39 -0.48 6.64
CA GLU A 605 -12.61 -1.61 6.14
C GLU A 605 -11.36 -1.88 7.01
N ILE A 606 -10.58 -0.84 7.34
CA ILE A 606 -9.42 -0.93 8.22
C ILE A 606 -9.81 -1.48 9.60
N CYS A 607 -10.91 -0.98 10.16
CA CYS A 607 -11.34 -1.29 11.52
C CYS A 607 -12.22 -2.54 11.63
N THR A 608 -12.54 -3.25 10.54
CA THR A 608 -13.44 -4.41 10.62
C THR A 608 -12.80 -5.53 11.43
N HIS A 609 -13.56 -6.22 12.29
CA HIS A 609 -13.07 -7.37 13.04
C HIS A 609 -12.55 -8.48 12.10
N PHE A 610 -11.49 -9.17 12.53
CA PHE A 610 -10.93 -10.29 11.77
C PHE A 610 -11.67 -11.58 12.09
N ALA A 611 -12.05 -12.35 11.07
CA ALA A 611 -12.45 -13.75 11.23
C ALA A 611 -11.24 -14.63 11.60
N ASN A 612 -11.50 -15.82 12.18
CA ASN A 612 -10.42 -16.75 12.51
C ASN A 612 -9.62 -17.13 11.26
N CYS A 613 -8.29 -17.06 11.36
CA CYS A 613 -7.37 -17.32 10.25
C CYS A 613 -7.55 -16.38 9.03
N GLU A 614 -8.18 -15.22 9.22
CA GLU A 614 -8.23 -14.18 8.18
C GLU A 614 -6.88 -13.48 8.07
N LEU A 615 -6.42 -13.27 6.82
CA LEU A 615 -5.24 -12.49 6.48
C LEU A 615 -5.65 -11.19 5.79
N ARG A 616 -5.16 -10.05 6.28
CA ARG A 616 -5.25 -8.75 5.59
C ARG A 616 -3.87 -8.13 5.43
N SER A 617 -3.55 -7.73 4.21
CA SER A 617 -2.31 -7.01 3.90
C SER A 617 -2.53 -5.51 3.97
N MET A 618 -1.65 -4.80 4.69
CA MET A 618 -1.70 -3.36 4.88
C MET A 618 -0.32 -2.75 4.61
N VAL A 619 -0.27 -1.45 4.35
CA VAL A 619 0.97 -0.67 4.28
C VAL A 619 1.00 0.31 5.44
N ILE A 620 2.10 0.29 6.19
CA ILE A 620 2.44 1.33 7.18
C ILE A 620 3.30 2.37 6.48
N ILE A 621 2.95 3.64 6.63
CA ILE A 621 3.68 4.79 6.10
C ILE A 621 4.10 5.70 7.24
N ASP A 622 5.37 6.02 7.31
CA ASP A 622 5.88 7.04 8.21
C ASP A 622 5.76 8.42 7.58
N ARG A 623 4.84 9.24 8.10
CA ARG A 623 4.71 10.68 7.82
C ARG A 623 5.63 11.53 8.70
N GLY A 624 5.99 11.03 9.89
CA GLY A 624 6.98 11.64 10.79
C GLY A 624 8.40 11.32 10.35
N SER A 625 9.43 12.02 10.80
CA SER A 625 10.82 11.61 10.49
C SER A 625 11.30 10.57 11.50
N ILE A 626 10.49 9.53 11.75
CA ILE A 626 10.81 8.47 12.72
C ILE A 626 11.92 7.58 12.16
N GLY A 627 11.91 7.32 10.84
CA GLY A 627 12.99 6.64 10.12
C GLY A 627 13.96 7.58 9.38
N SER A 628 15.26 7.28 9.45
CA SER A 628 16.33 7.90 8.64
C SER A 628 16.79 7.03 7.47
N ASP A 629 16.08 5.93 7.18
CA ASP A 629 16.45 4.95 6.17
C ASP A 629 16.70 5.60 4.81
N SER A 630 17.91 5.40 4.27
CA SER A 630 18.23 5.74 2.89
C SER A 630 17.46 4.85 1.93
N SER A 631 16.97 5.41 0.84
CA SER A 631 16.32 4.62 -0.21
C SER A 631 17.27 3.63 -0.86
N THR A 632 16.84 2.38 -0.99
CA THR A 632 17.57 1.31 -1.71
C THR A 632 17.27 1.26 -3.21
N THR A 633 16.26 2.01 -3.65
CA THR A 633 15.80 2.00 -5.05
C THR A 633 15.99 3.34 -5.75
N ASN A 634 16.12 4.46 -5.02
CA ASN A 634 16.33 5.76 -5.65
C ASN A 634 17.75 5.84 -6.22
N TYR A 635 17.84 6.33 -7.46
CA TYR A 635 19.11 6.62 -8.12
C TYR A 635 19.19 8.13 -8.37
N PRO A 636 20.24 8.82 -7.89
CA PRO A 636 20.29 10.29 -7.90
C PRO A 636 20.46 10.92 -9.29
N GLY A 637 20.78 10.14 -10.33
CA GLY A 637 21.14 10.66 -11.65
C GLY A 637 22.49 11.40 -11.66
N LYS A 638 22.74 12.13 -12.75
CA LYS A 638 23.90 13.04 -12.98
C LYS A 638 25.29 12.42 -13.00
N ILE A 639 25.94 12.52 -14.16
CA ILE A 639 27.39 12.46 -14.33
C ILE A 639 27.81 13.58 -15.29
N PRO A 640 28.82 14.43 -14.96
CA PRO A 640 29.37 14.69 -13.62
C PRO A 640 28.47 15.61 -12.78
N HIS A 641 28.80 15.79 -11.49
CA HIS A 641 28.01 16.61 -10.57
C HIS A 641 28.01 18.12 -10.96
N GLY A 642 26.82 18.75 -10.95
CA GLY A 642 26.58 20.18 -11.24
C GLY A 642 25.09 20.55 -11.20
N LEU A 643 24.73 21.84 -11.29
CA LEU A 643 23.33 22.30 -11.38
C LEU A 643 22.78 22.12 -12.81
N ASP A 644 21.96 21.09 -13.04
CA ASP A 644 21.08 21.03 -14.23
C ASP A 644 19.91 21.98 -14.02
N LEU A 645 20.05 23.22 -14.48
CA LEU A 645 18.92 24.12 -14.65
C LEU A 645 18.02 23.56 -15.76
N PRO A 646 16.70 23.33 -15.51
CA PRO A 646 15.75 23.06 -16.57
C PRO A 646 15.84 24.15 -17.64
N SER A 647 15.68 23.74 -18.88
CA SER A 647 15.60 24.59 -20.07
C SER A 647 14.82 25.89 -19.83
N ASP A 648 13.69 25.75 -19.15
CA ASP A 648 12.69 26.80 -18.97
C ASP A 648 12.97 27.73 -17.78
N VAL A 649 13.87 27.34 -16.87
CA VAL A 649 14.30 28.17 -15.73
C VAL A 649 15.59 28.92 -16.07
N ALA A 650 16.43 28.35 -16.93
CA ALA A 650 17.63 29.00 -17.44
C ALA A 650 17.30 30.26 -18.27
N GLU A 651 16.21 30.24 -19.03
CA GLU A 651 15.77 31.38 -19.87
C GLU A 651 15.18 32.55 -19.05
N LYS A 652 14.49 32.30 -17.93
CA LYS A 652 13.93 33.38 -17.08
C LYS A 652 14.98 34.32 -16.47
N LYS A 653 16.25 33.93 -16.46
CA LYS A 653 17.36 34.81 -16.03
C LYS A 653 17.85 35.78 -17.11
N ASP A 654 17.54 35.52 -18.38
CA ASP A 654 17.98 36.38 -19.50
C ASP A 654 16.91 37.43 -19.88
N ASP A 655 15.64 37.29 -19.45
CA ASP A 655 14.57 38.30 -19.68
C ASP A 655 14.61 39.51 -18.71
N THR A 656 15.60 39.60 -17.82
CA THR A 656 15.76 40.70 -16.85
C THR A 656 17.07 41.48 -17.02
N LYS A 657 17.59 41.58 -18.24
CA LYS A 657 18.72 42.47 -18.57
C LYS A 657 18.42 43.42 -19.72
#